data_AF-A0A972UA64-F1
#
_entry.id   AF-A0A972UA64-F1
#
_cell.length_a   1.000
_cell.length_b   1.000
_cell.length_c   1.000
_cell.angle_alpha   90.00
_cell.angle_beta   90.00
_cell.angle_gamma   90.00
#
_symmetry.space_group_name_H-M   'P 1'
#
loop_
_entity.id
_entity.type
_entity.pdbx_description
1 polymer ?
#
loop_
_entity_poly.entity_id
_entity_poly.type
_entity_poly.pdbx_seq_one_letter_code
_entity_poly.pdbx_strand_id
1 'polypeptide(L)'
;MSEMWLEYGFRYDPMLWAAQDESLQAVLVRSEVLERPQAGDAELVEAEIDRILAAQLPDGRLSDDKQHAMQVTAQQLIRLADLGCLSDRMEVQKAVAAIRGKDRANEADSLGIYEIRAFCLLGLTDDVNIRKEVIAGLQAVMVRQKEWCNFAEGCPWTPVEHLITLWHGRHLVDTESTVIETIKQIADGLNAAGCLSYKDPWGFVRLASTVDHPAAREIVEKEIVVLLRGQGSDGAWGDRSLSVFRALKKHGLFDSLQTAPPLPPDWKIEKTIPAPEAACAWLTWDGSNLWTRSGSTGDAIAISPEDGRVIRRVKLPNEQITGIGWWDDGLAVVQKEPKTLLKVCPETGMIQDTILLDGMEWVNGVTQVGPLLVVGDGFLGCGMVIDPANPGKPEHHVLGGPIPVDLATEGSAVWHSDAWAPALIKSDPAGQGQLLDWGENPFDGFCTGIAHDGNHLWALDAGKKRICRIARIPAPSQAKPDYEKLDLHGDGFRQDSFSLTVVAAANLLGKEIDYDTAFALSSNPFAPGIDPQEPCTSWWMCSGQGLRQDISIDIIADLLGLDVRRLPLPGDVKNEEECLAQAAPMIEAALDGGSVLISGRGWETSGPYGFNPWCWWGIITGIRDGQTAMGACLNGKHDNARTTCCATTWQLSVAEPRIGRAEADVRLLRWAVARIRGEAPFASEERYVHGLQAMDLWIEKMSTGVGFCEECEQKANKGWTDAKDNGAIVLRSSRAASAYLRQRSSTFPAGAQPHLEAAATCYDRIAELLRPAITGEGGESYEQFVGNLDKQKAHVHEVLIPIRQELEKAAQALEKALS
;
A
#
# COMPACT_ATOMS: atom_id res chain seq x y z
N MET A 1 -3.45 0.43 9.85
CA MET A 1 -3.97 -0.33 8.68
C MET A 1 -3.33 0.09 7.34
N SER A 2 -2.39 1.06 7.26
CA SER A 2 -2.00 1.68 5.97
C SER A 2 -0.93 0.97 5.12
N GLU A 3 -0.10 0.05 5.64
CA GLU A 3 1.00 -0.53 4.83
C GLU A 3 0.89 -2.03 4.48
N MET A 4 -0.18 -2.70 4.90
CA MET A 4 -0.36 -4.14 4.57
C MET A 4 -0.69 -4.37 3.08
N TRP A 5 -1.02 -3.33 2.32
CA TRP A 5 -1.53 -3.43 0.94
C TRP A 5 -0.45 -3.40 -0.15
N LEU A 6 0.80 -3.07 0.18
CA LEU A 6 1.90 -2.99 -0.79
C LEU A 6 2.69 -4.31 -0.94
N GLU A 7 2.20 -5.41 -0.35
CA GLU A 7 2.83 -6.73 -0.53
C GLU A 7 2.79 -7.19 -1.98
N TYR A 8 1.80 -6.72 -2.74
CA TYR A 8 1.62 -7.06 -4.15
C TYR A 8 1.51 -5.81 -5.01
N GLY A 9 1.96 -5.97 -6.24
CA GLY A 9 1.91 -5.01 -7.32
C GLY A 9 0.79 -5.29 -8.31
N PHE A 10 0.90 -4.67 -9.48
CA PHE A 10 -0.04 -4.91 -10.58
C PHE A 10 -0.06 -6.38 -10.98
N ARG A 11 -1.27 -6.93 -11.20
CA ARG A 11 -1.41 -8.31 -11.68
C ARG A 11 -0.95 -8.44 -13.12
N TYR A 12 -1.30 -7.44 -13.93
CA TYR A 12 -0.97 -7.34 -15.34
C TYR A 12 -0.14 -6.08 -15.55
N ASP A 13 0.83 -6.08 -16.46
CA ASP A 13 1.72 -4.93 -16.64
C ASP A 13 0.96 -3.74 -17.26
N PRO A 14 0.68 -2.65 -16.50
CA PRO A 14 -0.06 -1.51 -17.02
C PRO A 14 0.80 -0.68 -18.00
N MET A 15 2.13 -0.79 -17.94
CA MET A 15 3.02 -0.11 -18.87
C MET A 15 3.04 -0.77 -20.24
N LEU A 16 2.85 -2.10 -20.29
CA LEU A 16 2.67 -2.82 -21.54
C LEU A 16 1.39 -2.34 -22.26
N TRP A 17 0.28 -2.26 -21.52
CA TRP A 17 -0.97 -1.69 -22.03
C TRP A 17 -0.78 -0.25 -22.55
N ALA A 18 -0.25 0.63 -21.70
CA ALA A 18 -0.06 2.03 -22.05
C ALA A 18 0.85 2.21 -23.27
N ALA A 19 1.78 1.27 -23.54
CA ALA A 19 2.65 1.31 -24.70
C ALA A 19 2.03 0.76 -25.99
N GLN A 20 1.05 -0.14 -25.93
CA GLN A 20 0.53 -0.87 -27.09
C GLN A 20 -0.89 -0.50 -27.50
N ASP A 21 -1.69 0.00 -26.57
CA ASP A 21 -3.10 0.25 -26.80
C ASP A 21 -3.33 1.62 -27.46
N GLU A 22 -4.21 1.65 -28.47
CA GLU A 22 -4.55 2.85 -29.26
C GLU A 22 -5.82 3.56 -28.76
N SER A 23 -6.41 3.10 -27.65
CA SER A 23 -7.56 3.78 -27.06
C SER A 23 -7.18 5.19 -26.59
N LEU A 24 -8.18 6.07 -26.59
CA LEU A 24 -8.01 7.43 -26.06
C LEU A 24 -7.49 7.44 -24.62
N GLN A 25 -7.80 6.43 -23.80
CA GLN A 25 -7.28 6.33 -22.43
C GLN A 25 -5.77 6.09 -22.41
N ALA A 26 -5.26 5.17 -23.23
CA ALA A 26 -3.83 4.91 -23.33
C ALA A 26 -3.08 6.13 -23.89
N VAL A 27 -3.65 6.79 -24.90
CA VAL A 27 -3.14 8.05 -25.46
C VAL A 27 -2.99 9.14 -24.39
N LEU A 28 -4.02 9.34 -23.55
CA LEU A 28 -3.98 10.34 -22.48
C LEU A 28 -2.99 9.95 -21.38
N VAL A 29 -2.91 8.67 -21.00
CA VAL A 29 -1.90 8.20 -20.03
C VAL A 29 -0.48 8.46 -20.54
N ARG A 30 -0.19 8.11 -21.79
CA ARG A 30 1.12 8.36 -22.42
C ARG A 30 1.46 9.84 -22.45
N SER A 31 0.51 10.68 -22.86
CA SER A 31 0.74 12.09 -23.10
C SER A 31 0.83 12.90 -21.81
N GLU A 32 -0.03 12.62 -20.83
CA GLU A 32 -0.25 13.51 -19.68
C GLU A 32 0.35 12.99 -18.37
N VAL A 33 0.60 11.68 -18.27
CA VAL A 33 1.14 11.07 -17.04
C VAL A 33 2.56 10.57 -17.25
N LEU A 34 2.79 9.87 -18.36
CA LEU A 34 4.10 9.28 -18.66
C LEU A 34 5.03 10.22 -19.43
N GLU A 35 4.49 11.30 -19.99
CA GLU A 35 5.21 12.29 -20.82
C GLU A 35 5.95 11.63 -22.01
N ARG A 36 5.32 10.62 -22.62
CA ARG A 36 5.84 9.79 -23.71
C ARG A 36 4.78 9.56 -24.81
N PRO A 37 4.26 10.62 -25.44
CA PRO A 37 3.31 10.46 -26.54
C PRO A 37 3.93 9.70 -27.72
N GLN A 38 3.10 8.93 -28.41
CA GLN A 38 3.44 8.24 -29.65
C GLN A 38 3.00 9.05 -30.89
N ALA A 39 3.49 8.66 -32.07
CA ALA A 39 3.01 9.23 -33.32
C ALA A 39 1.54 8.85 -33.54
N GLY A 40 0.66 9.83 -33.76
CA GLY A 40 -0.78 9.62 -33.87
C GLY A 40 -1.58 10.01 -32.62
N ASP A 41 -0.93 10.13 -31.45
CA ASP A 41 -1.61 10.43 -30.19
C ASP A 41 -2.32 11.79 -30.22
N ALA A 42 -1.64 12.82 -30.75
CA ALA A 42 -2.21 14.16 -30.87
C ALA A 42 -3.41 14.19 -31.83
N GLU A 43 -3.33 13.45 -32.94
CA GLU A 43 -4.41 13.33 -33.92
C GLU A 43 -5.64 12.63 -33.33
N LEU A 44 -5.46 11.61 -32.48
CA LEU A 44 -6.56 10.93 -31.79
C LEU A 44 -7.25 11.83 -30.75
N VAL A 45 -6.48 12.63 -30.01
CA VAL A 45 -7.03 13.61 -29.07
C VAL A 45 -7.82 14.69 -29.82
N GLU A 46 -7.26 15.24 -30.89
CA GLU A 46 -7.93 16.25 -31.72
C GLU A 46 -9.21 15.70 -32.37
N ALA A 47 -9.18 14.45 -32.87
CA ALA A 47 -10.36 13.80 -33.45
C ALA A 47 -11.50 13.64 -32.42
N GLU A 48 -11.19 13.37 -31.15
CA GLU A 48 -12.19 13.33 -30.09
C GLU A 48 -12.74 14.72 -29.76
N ILE A 49 -11.88 15.74 -29.70
CA ILE A 49 -12.31 17.15 -29.53
C ILE A 49 -13.30 17.52 -30.64
N ASP A 50 -12.93 17.27 -31.90
CA ASP A 50 -13.77 17.55 -33.05
C ASP A 50 -15.09 16.77 -33.01
N ARG A 51 -15.07 15.49 -32.58
CA ARG A 51 -16.28 14.69 -32.41
C ARG A 51 -17.25 15.31 -31.39
N ILE A 52 -16.75 15.78 -30.25
CA ILE A 52 -17.57 16.43 -29.21
C ILE A 52 -18.14 17.75 -29.75
N LEU A 53 -17.30 18.60 -30.37
CA LEU A 53 -17.73 19.90 -30.89
C LEU A 53 -18.71 19.77 -32.06
N ALA A 54 -18.56 18.76 -32.92
CA ALA A 54 -19.49 18.48 -34.01
C ALA A 54 -20.90 18.08 -33.54
N ALA A 55 -21.04 17.62 -32.30
CA ALA A 55 -22.34 17.33 -31.68
C ALA A 55 -23.06 18.59 -31.16
N GLN A 56 -22.48 19.79 -31.32
CA GLN A 56 -23.08 21.04 -30.87
C GLN A 56 -24.40 21.34 -31.62
N LEU A 57 -25.45 21.60 -30.84
CA LEU A 57 -26.76 22.00 -31.31
C LEU A 57 -26.76 23.47 -31.79
N PRO A 58 -27.74 23.90 -32.61
CA PRO A 58 -27.80 25.28 -33.11
C PRO A 58 -27.86 26.37 -32.03
N ASP A 59 -28.32 26.03 -30.83
CA ASP A 59 -28.38 26.92 -29.66
C ASP A 59 -27.09 26.91 -28.82
N GLY A 60 -26.05 26.22 -29.28
CA GLY A 60 -24.73 26.14 -28.63
C GLY A 60 -24.57 24.99 -27.64
N ARG A 61 -25.65 24.27 -27.30
CA ARG A 61 -25.58 23.14 -26.36
C ARG A 61 -24.80 21.97 -26.94
N LEU A 62 -24.17 21.18 -26.07
CA LEU A 62 -23.46 19.94 -26.45
C LEU A 62 -24.29 18.68 -26.12
N SER A 63 -25.57 18.84 -25.79
CA SER A 63 -26.48 17.75 -25.48
C SER A 63 -27.93 18.17 -25.69
N ASP A 64 -28.74 17.23 -26.20
CA ASP A 64 -30.19 17.33 -26.34
C ASP A 64 -30.96 16.68 -25.19
N ASP A 65 -30.28 16.32 -24.08
CA ASP A 65 -30.91 15.70 -22.91
C ASP A 65 -32.04 16.59 -22.37
N LYS A 66 -33.25 16.02 -22.27
CA LYS A 66 -34.46 16.78 -21.96
C LYS A 66 -34.49 17.34 -20.53
N GLN A 67 -33.79 16.72 -19.61
CA GLN A 67 -33.82 17.07 -18.18
C GLN A 67 -32.53 17.73 -17.73
N HIS A 68 -31.40 17.35 -18.34
CA HIS A 68 -30.07 17.70 -17.88
C HIS A 68 -29.18 18.28 -18.99
N ALA A 69 -29.72 18.74 -20.14
CA ALA A 69 -28.94 19.25 -21.28
C ALA A 69 -27.78 20.16 -20.89
N MET A 70 -27.97 20.99 -19.87
CA MET A 70 -27.00 22.00 -19.48
C MET A 70 -25.92 21.45 -18.55
N GLN A 71 -26.29 20.56 -17.64
CA GLN A 71 -25.32 19.79 -16.86
C GLN A 71 -24.46 18.94 -17.81
N VAL A 72 -25.08 18.25 -18.77
CA VAL A 72 -24.36 17.45 -19.77
C VAL A 72 -23.49 18.35 -20.65
N THR A 73 -23.96 19.53 -21.05
CA THR A 73 -23.14 20.52 -21.77
C THR A 73 -21.91 20.93 -20.95
N ALA A 74 -22.06 21.19 -19.65
CA ALA A 74 -20.94 21.51 -18.78
C ALA A 74 -19.98 20.33 -18.58
N GLN A 75 -20.48 19.09 -18.49
CA GLN A 75 -19.64 17.89 -18.46
C GLN A 75 -18.85 17.69 -19.75
N GLN A 76 -19.43 17.98 -20.92
CA GLN A 76 -18.70 17.96 -22.20
C GLN A 76 -17.63 19.06 -22.25
N LEU A 77 -17.90 20.26 -21.68
CA LEU A 77 -16.88 21.30 -21.55
C LEU A 77 -15.73 20.90 -20.61
N ILE A 78 -16.02 20.23 -19.50
CA ILE A 78 -14.99 19.63 -18.63
C ILE A 78 -14.15 18.63 -19.42
N ARG A 79 -14.79 17.74 -20.19
CA ARG A 79 -14.09 16.76 -21.02
C ARG A 79 -13.21 17.42 -22.08
N LEU A 80 -13.69 18.47 -22.74
CA LEU A 80 -12.91 19.24 -23.70
C LEU A 80 -11.69 19.90 -23.04
N ALA A 81 -11.85 20.47 -21.85
CA ALA A 81 -10.75 21.05 -21.08
C ALA A 81 -9.70 19.98 -20.69
N ASP A 82 -10.17 18.81 -20.24
CA ASP A 82 -9.30 17.67 -19.91
C ASP A 82 -8.55 17.14 -21.15
N LEU A 83 -9.08 17.31 -22.37
CA LEU A 83 -8.41 16.97 -23.62
C LEU A 83 -7.48 18.09 -24.14
N GLY A 84 -7.36 19.21 -23.43
CA GLY A 84 -6.53 20.35 -23.84
C GLY A 84 -7.18 21.26 -24.90
N CYS A 85 -8.50 21.19 -25.10
CA CYS A 85 -9.22 22.08 -26.00
C CYS A 85 -9.13 23.54 -25.53
N LEU A 86 -8.70 24.43 -26.43
CA LEU A 86 -8.60 25.86 -26.13
C LEU A 86 -9.98 26.49 -25.95
N SER A 87 -10.09 27.35 -24.93
CA SER A 87 -11.35 28.00 -24.61
C SER A 87 -11.79 29.02 -25.65
N ASP A 88 -10.90 29.50 -26.52
CA ASP A 88 -11.18 30.47 -27.58
C ASP A 88 -11.81 29.86 -28.85
N ARG A 89 -11.94 28.52 -28.93
CA ARG A 89 -12.71 27.87 -30.00
C ARG A 89 -14.15 28.40 -30.00
N MET A 90 -14.65 28.74 -31.18
CA MET A 90 -15.97 29.38 -31.35
C MET A 90 -17.10 28.52 -30.77
N GLU A 91 -17.00 27.21 -30.93
CA GLU A 91 -17.94 26.21 -30.42
C GLU A 91 -17.93 26.19 -28.89
N VAL A 92 -16.76 26.24 -28.26
CA VAL A 92 -16.65 26.36 -26.79
C VAL A 92 -17.31 27.64 -26.30
N GLN A 93 -17.06 28.77 -26.97
CA GLN A 93 -17.69 30.06 -26.65
C GLN A 93 -19.22 30.03 -26.79
N LYS A 94 -19.76 29.36 -27.83
CA LYS A 94 -21.20 29.15 -27.98
C LYS A 94 -21.80 28.32 -26.85
N ALA A 95 -21.11 27.25 -26.42
CA ALA A 95 -21.55 26.42 -25.31
C ALA A 95 -21.54 27.18 -23.98
N VAL A 96 -20.51 27.99 -23.73
CA VAL A 96 -20.45 28.89 -22.57
C VAL A 96 -21.59 29.91 -22.61
N ALA A 97 -21.85 30.51 -23.78
CA ALA A 97 -22.97 31.43 -23.95
C ALA A 97 -24.33 30.75 -23.71
N ALA A 98 -24.51 29.50 -24.15
CA ALA A 98 -25.71 28.72 -23.90
C ALA A 98 -25.93 28.47 -22.40
N ILE A 99 -24.86 28.16 -21.65
CA ILE A 99 -24.92 27.99 -20.19
C ILE A 99 -25.33 29.31 -19.48
N ARG A 100 -24.78 30.45 -19.93
CA ARG A 100 -25.02 31.76 -19.31
C ARG A 100 -26.34 32.41 -19.75
N GLY A 101 -26.86 32.06 -20.92
CA GLY A 101 -28.12 32.58 -21.47
C GLY A 101 -29.39 31.97 -20.89
N LYS A 102 -29.28 31.09 -19.88
CA LYS A 102 -30.43 30.45 -19.23
C LYS A 102 -31.30 31.49 -18.48
N ASP A 103 -32.58 31.59 -18.85
CA ASP A 103 -33.63 32.09 -17.95
C ASP A 103 -33.96 31.00 -16.91
N ARG A 104 -33.29 31.03 -15.75
CA ARG A 104 -33.49 30.05 -14.68
C ARG A 104 -34.73 30.40 -13.87
N ALA A 105 -35.90 29.88 -14.26
CA ALA A 105 -37.14 30.14 -13.53
C ALA A 105 -37.19 29.48 -12.13
N ASN A 106 -36.34 28.49 -11.81
CA ASN A 106 -36.55 27.58 -10.66
C ASN A 106 -35.29 27.16 -9.85
N GLU A 107 -34.12 27.77 -10.03
CA GLU A 107 -32.91 27.40 -9.25
C GLU A 107 -32.39 28.58 -8.41
N ALA A 108 -32.12 28.33 -7.13
CA ALA A 108 -31.61 29.34 -6.19
C ALA A 108 -30.16 29.77 -6.48
N ASP A 109 -29.41 28.96 -7.23
CA ASP A 109 -27.98 29.16 -7.52
C ASP A 109 -27.75 29.62 -8.98
N SER A 110 -26.80 30.54 -9.18
CA SER A 110 -26.49 31.13 -10.50
C SER A 110 -25.71 30.19 -11.43
N LEU A 111 -24.90 29.26 -10.88
CA LEU A 111 -24.17 28.22 -11.61
C LEU A 111 -24.19 26.92 -10.79
N GLY A 112 -24.32 25.76 -11.46
CA GLY A 112 -24.15 24.46 -10.82
C GLY A 112 -22.67 24.05 -10.76
N ILE A 113 -22.37 22.97 -10.03
CA ILE A 113 -20.99 22.52 -9.80
C ILE A 113 -20.23 22.21 -11.09
N TYR A 114 -20.91 21.62 -12.09
CA TYR A 114 -20.28 21.28 -13.37
C TYR A 114 -19.98 22.54 -14.19
N GLU A 115 -20.88 23.53 -14.20
CA GLU A 115 -20.61 24.81 -14.84
C GLU A 115 -19.43 25.54 -14.20
N ILE A 116 -19.39 25.59 -12.87
CA ILE A 116 -18.29 26.18 -12.10
C ILE A 116 -16.96 25.52 -12.48
N ARG A 117 -16.91 24.19 -12.43
CA ARG A 117 -15.71 23.41 -12.75
C ARG A 117 -15.27 23.62 -14.19
N ALA A 118 -16.19 23.58 -15.16
CA ALA A 118 -15.90 23.84 -16.56
C ALA A 118 -15.25 25.22 -16.76
N PHE A 119 -15.80 26.26 -16.12
CA PHE A 119 -15.30 27.61 -16.25
C PHE A 119 -13.91 27.80 -15.63
N CYS A 120 -13.64 27.16 -14.49
CA CYS A 120 -12.31 27.14 -13.89
C CYS A 120 -11.28 26.43 -14.80
N LEU A 121 -11.61 25.24 -15.31
CA LEU A 121 -10.70 24.43 -16.13
C LEU A 121 -10.37 25.10 -17.48
N LEU A 122 -11.33 25.79 -18.09
CA LEU A 122 -11.14 26.51 -19.35
C LEU A 122 -10.48 27.89 -19.20
N GLY A 123 -10.12 28.30 -17.98
CA GLY A 123 -9.54 29.62 -17.72
C GLY A 123 -10.49 30.79 -17.97
N LEU A 124 -11.82 30.54 -18.01
CA LEU A 124 -12.82 31.57 -18.32
C LEU A 124 -13.01 32.59 -17.17
N THR A 125 -12.43 32.31 -16.01
CA THR A 125 -12.45 33.16 -14.83
C THR A 125 -11.56 34.40 -14.94
N ASP A 126 -10.86 34.58 -16.06
CA ASP A 126 -10.20 35.85 -16.41
C ASP A 126 -11.21 36.94 -16.80
N ASP A 127 -12.39 36.56 -17.30
CA ASP A 127 -13.52 37.49 -17.46
C ASP A 127 -14.11 37.83 -16.09
N VAL A 128 -14.18 39.14 -15.78
CA VAL A 128 -14.63 39.64 -14.47
C VAL A 128 -16.08 39.25 -14.13
N ASN A 129 -16.95 39.09 -15.13
CA ASN A 129 -18.34 38.72 -14.91
C ASN A 129 -18.45 37.22 -14.62
N ILE A 130 -17.77 36.40 -15.42
CA ILE A 130 -17.70 34.94 -15.18
C ILE A 130 -17.08 34.67 -13.82
N ARG A 131 -15.99 35.36 -13.45
CA ARG A 131 -15.35 35.24 -12.14
C ARG A 131 -16.34 35.50 -10.99
N LYS A 132 -17.15 36.55 -11.09
CA LYS A 132 -18.17 36.87 -10.06
C LYS A 132 -19.22 35.77 -9.94
N GLU A 133 -19.70 35.24 -11.06
CA GLU A 133 -20.66 34.13 -11.09
C GLU A 133 -20.06 32.86 -10.44
N VAL A 134 -18.80 32.54 -10.77
CA VAL A 134 -18.06 31.41 -10.22
C VAL A 134 -17.82 31.55 -8.71
N ILE A 135 -17.39 32.73 -8.24
CA ILE A 135 -17.19 32.99 -6.80
C ILE A 135 -18.51 32.81 -6.04
N ALA A 136 -19.62 33.36 -6.56
CA ALA A 136 -20.93 33.20 -5.93
C ALA A 136 -21.36 31.74 -5.86
N GLY A 137 -21.15 30.97 -6.94
CA GLY A 137 -21.43 29.55 -6.99
C GLY A 137 -20.59 28.72 -6.00
N LEU A 138 -19.28 28.97 -5.92
CA LEU A 138 -18.39 28.31 -4.96
C LEU A 138 -18.81 28.60 -3.51
N GLN A 139 -19.18 29.84 -3.20
CA GLN A 139 -19.68 30.21 -1.87
C GLN A 139 -21.00 29.52 -1.54
N ALA A 140 -21.93 29.42 -2.49
CA ALA A 140 -23.19 28.69 -2.32
C ALA A 140 -22.95 27.21 -2.04
N VAL A 141 -22.01 26.58 -2.75
CA VAL A 141 -21.58 25.20 -2.51
C VAL A 141 -21.03 25.03 -1.09
N MET A 142 -20.17 25.94 -0.61
CA MET A 142 -19.62 25.88 0.74
C MET A 142 -20.69 26.02 1.83
N VAL A 143 -21.66 26.93 1.66
CA VAL A 143 -22.77 27.12 2.62
C VAL A 143 -23.56 25.82 2.80
N ARG A 144 -23.67 25.02 1.73
CA ARG A 144 -24.41 23.76 1.69
C ARG A 144 -23.55 22.53 2.00
N GLN A 145 -22.34 22.70 2.55
CA GLN A 145 -21.40 21.61 2.84
C GLN A 145 -22.07 20.42 3.52
N LYS A 146 -22.85 20.66 4.58
CA LYS A 146 -23.52 19.62 5.36
C LYS A 146 -24.52 18.77 4.55
N GLU A 147 -25.10 19.34 3.49
CA GLU A 147 -26.07 18.63 2.65
C GLU A 147 -25.37 17.61 1.75
N TRP A 148 -24.26 18.01 1.12
CA TRP A 148 -23.56 17.15 0.15
C TRP A 148 -22.43 16.32 0.76
N CYS A 149 -21.94 16.65 1.97
CA CYS A 149 -20.92 15.86 2.66
C CYS A 149 -21.50 14.75 3.54
N ASN A 150 -22.83 14.56 3.57
CA ASN A 150 -23.44 13.43 4.26
C ASN A 150 -23.26 12.15 3.42
N PHE A 151 -22.26 11.33 3.77
CA PHE A 151 -21.99 10.08 3.05
C PHE A 151 -23.07 8.99 3.24
N ALA A 152 -24.01 9.18 4.16
CA ALA A 152 -25.18 8.31 4.30
C ALA A 152 -26.33 8.71 3.35
N GLU A 153 -26.29 9.88 2.71
CA GLU A 153 -27.42 10.43 1.94
C GLU A 153 -27.02 11.01 0.57
N GLY A 154 -28.01 11.12 -0.31
CA GLY A 154 -27.87 11.69 -1.63
C GLY A 154 -27.25 10.77 -2.68
N CYS A 155 -26.83 11.36 -3.79
CA CYS A 155 -26.29 10.59 -4.90
C CYS A 155 -24.85 10.10 -4.59
N PRO A 156 -24.46 8.90 -5.09
CA PRO A 156 -23.14 8.32 -4.82
C PRO A 156 -21.95 9.19 -5.26
N TRP A 157 -22.13 9.99 -6.32
CA TRP A 157 -21.07 10.81 -6.90
C TRP A 157 -21.05 12.25 -6.38
N THR A 158 -22.14 12.72 -5.76
CA THR A 158 -22.31 14.11 -5.36
C THR A 158 -21.15 14.66 -4.53
N PRO A 159 -20.71 14.02 -3.43
CA PRO A 159 -19.63 14.57 -2.61
C PRO A 159 -18.33 14.74 -3.40
N VAL A 160 -17.98 13.74 -4.22
CA VAL A 160 -16.76 13.73 -5.04
C VAL A 160 -16.76 14.88 -6.04
N GLU A 161 -17.87 15.10 -6.75
CA GLU A 161 -17.97 16.19 -7.75
C GLU A 161 -17.90 17.57 -7.11
N HIS A 162 -18.48 17.73 -5.90
CA HIS A 162 -18.37 18.98 -5.14
C HIS A 162 -16.92 19.24 -4.73
N LEU A 163 -16.22 18.23 -4.21
CA LEU A 163 -14.82 18.36 -3.78
C LEU A 163 -13.89 18.70 -4.94
N ILE A 164 -14.03 18.04 -6.09
CA ILE A 164 -13.24 18.33 -7.29
C ILE A 164 -13.51 19.77 -7.77
N THR A 165 -14.79 20.19 -7.79
CA THR A 165 -15.18 21.55 -8.18
C THR A 165 -14.57 22.61 -7.26
N LEU A 166 -14.69 22.42 -5.95
CA LEU A 166 -14.09 23.28 -4.94
C LEU A 166 -12.56 23.33 -5.10
N TRP A 167 -11.91 22.19 -5.32
CA TRP A 167 -10.48 22.14 -5.54
C TRP A 167 -10.05 22.99 -6.75
N HIS A 168 -10.72 22.90 -7.89
CA HIS A 168 -10.39 23.75 -9.05
C HIS A 168 -10.67 25.25 -8.79
N GLY A 169 -11.67 25.57 -7.96
CA GLY A 169 -12.03 26.95 -7.58
C GLY A 169 -11.20 27.57 -6.44
N ARG A 170 -10.28 26.82 -5.81
CA ARG A 170 -9.57 27.22 -4.58
C ARG A 170 -8.72 28.50 -4.67
N HIS A 171 -8.40 28.94 -5.89
CA HIS A 171 -7.67 30.17 -6.14
C HIS A 171 -8.58 31.42 -6.17
N LEU A 172 -9.90 31.24 -6.19
CA LEU A 172 -10.92 32.30 -6.20
C LEU A 172 -11.61 32.46 -4.85
N VAL A 173 -11.80 31.35 -4.14
CA VAL A 173 -12.44 31.27 -2.81
C VAL A 173 -11.61 30.30 -1.97
N ASP A 174 -11.41 30.60 -0.68
CA ASP A 174 -10.71 29.72 0.26
C ASP A 174 -11.58 28.48 0.58
N THR A 175 -11.47 27.47 -0.28
CA THR A 175 -12.21 26.20 -0.18
C THR A 175 -11.35 25.05 0.30
N GLU A 176 -10.03 25.26 0.45
CA GLU A 176 -9.06 24.19 0.65
C GLU A 176 -9.28 23.46 1.97
N SER A 177 -9.48 24.20 3.06
CA SER A 177 -9.75 23.63 4.39
C SER A 177 -10.95 22.67 4.38
N THR A 178 -12.07 23.08 3.77
CA THR A 178 -13.26 22.25 3.56
C THR A 178 -12.95 20.99 2.76
N VAL A 179 -12.22 21.12 1.65
CA VAL A 179 -11.85 19.96 0.81
C VAL A 179 -11.00 18.97 1.60
N ILE A 180 -9.97 19.44 2.31
CA ILE A 180 -9.07 18.58 3.08
C ILE A 180 -9.77 17.91 4.26
N GLU A 181 -10.63 18.64 4.99
CA GLU A 181 -11.42 18.06 6.08
C GLU A 181 -12.32 16.91 5.58
N THR A 182 -13.03 17.12 4.47
CA THR A 182 -13.91 16.09 3.92
C THR A 182 -13.13 14.93 3.31
N ILE A 183 -11.98 15.16 2.68
CA ILE A 183 -11.09 14.07 2.21
C ILE A 183 -10.61 13.20 3.37
N LYS A 184 -10.26 13.79 4.52
CA LYS A 184 -9.92 13.02 5.72
C LYS A 184 -11.09 12.18 6.21
N GLN A 185 -12.30 12.73 6.23
CA GLN A 185 -13.51 11.96 6.57
C GLN A 185 -13.73 10.78 5.61
N ILE A 186 -13.49 10.96 4.31
CA ILE A 186 -13.54 9.86 3.33
C ILE A 186 -12.49 8.81 3.68
N ALA A 187 -11.22 9.22 3.82
CA ALA A 187 -10.13 8.32 4.13
C ALA A 187 -10.42 7.52 5.41
N ASP A 188 -10.84 8.18 6.49
CA ASP A 188 -11.18 7.57 7.78
C ASP A 188 -12.37 6.60 7.67
N GLY A 189 -13.32 6.88 6.77
CA GLY A 189 -14.51 6.05 6.54
C GLY A 189 -14.28 4.83 5.66
N LEU A 190 -13.23 4.81 4.82
CA LEU A 190 -12.94 3.68 3.93
C LEU A 190 -12.61 2.42 4.75
N ASN A 191 -13.33 1.34 4.47
CA ASN A 191 -13.08 0.03 5.07
C ASN A 191 -11.89 -0.70 4.39
N ALA A 192 -11.56 -1.90 4.85
CA ALA A 192 -10.43 -2.68 4.33
C ALA A 192 -10.60 -3.17 2.88
N ALA A 193 -11.81 -3.11 2.31
CA ALA A 193 -12.07 -3.39 0.90
C ALA A 193 -12.03 -2.12 0.02
N GLY A 194 -11.63 -0.97 0.58
CA GLY A 194 -11.62 0.31 -0.13
C GLY A 194 -13.02 0.85 -0.40
N CYS A 195 -14.01 0.52 0.44
CA CYS A 195 -15.39 0.95 0.25
C CYS A 195 -15.85 1.88 1.38
N LEU A 196 -16.69 2.87 1.05
CA LEU A 196 -17.32 3.79 1.99
C LEU A 196 -18.82 3.86 1.71
N SER A 197 -19.59 3.05 2.44
CA SER A 197 -21.04 2.94 2.21
C SER A 197 -21.32 2.67 0.71
N TYR A 198 -22.34 3.30 0.16
CA TYR A 198 -22.74 3.20 -1.25
C TYR A 198 -22.04 4.16 -2.20
N LYS A 199 -21.01 4.87 -1.74
CA LYS A 199 -20.31 5.84 -2.58
C LYS A 199 -19.41 5.12 -3.59
N ASP A 200 -19.26 5.73 -4.75
CA ASP A 200 -18.46 5.17 -5.85
C ASP A 200 -16.96 5.21 -5.51
N PRO A 201 -16.30 4.06 -5.30
CA PRO A 201 -14.87 4.01 -4.95
C PRO A 201 -14.00 4.61 -6.07
N TRP A 202 -14.42 4.46 -7.34
CA TRP A 202 -13.70 5.03 -8.48
C TRP A 202 -13.84 6.55 -8.54
N GLY A 203 -14.90 7.09 -7.93
CA GLY A 203 -15.03 8.51 -7.65
C GLY A 203 -13.93 9.02 -6.72
N PHE A 204 -13.56 8.26 -5.70
CA PHE A 204 -12.47 8.62 -4.78
C PHE A 204 -11.10 8.56 -5.44
N VAL A 205 -10.84 7.54 -6.28
CA VAL A 205 -9.63 7.49 -7.12
C VAL A 205 -9.54 8.72 -8.02
N ARG A 206 -10.65 9.11 -8.67
CA ARG A 206 -10.70 10.32 -9.51
C ARG A 206 -10.48 11.59 -8.70
N LEU A 207 -11.03 11.70 -7.50
CA LEU A 207 -10.76 12.80 -6.58
C LEU A 207 -9.27 12.90 -6.25
N ALA A 208 -8.65 11.78 -5.86
CA ALA A 208 -7.24 11.73 -5.52
C ALA A 208 -6.32 11.95 -6.74
N SER A 209 -6.77 11.62 -7.95
CA SER A 209 -6.07 11.98 -9.19
C SER A 209 -6.01 13.50 -9.41
N THR A 210 -6.94 14.24 -8.82
CA THR A 210 -7.05 15.70 -8.97
C THR A 210 -6.37 16.43 -7.81
N VAL A 211 -6.61 15.99 -6.57
CA VAL A 211 -6.12 16.64 -5.35
C VAL A 211 -4.70 16.19 -5.02
N ASP A 212 -3.79 17.16 -4.91
CA ASP A 212 -2.40 16.94 -4.51
C ASP A 212 -2.24 17.30 -3.02
N HIS A 213 -2.50 16.33 -2.15
CA HIS A 213 -2.43 16.50 -0.70
C HIS A 213 -2.23 15.13 0.00
N PRO A 214 -1.51 15.04 1.13
CA PRO A 214 -1.29 13.77 1.85
C PRO A 214 -2.57 13.01 2.20
N ALA A 215 -3.66 13.70 2.56
CA ALA A 215 -4.96 13.05 2.82
C ALA A 215 -5.56 12.38 1.57
N ALA A 216 -5.29 12.92 0.36
CA ALA A 216 -5.71 12.28 -0.89
C ALA A 216 -4.83 11.06 -1.20
N ARG A 217 -3.54 11.10 -0.85
CA ARG A 217 -2.67 9.91 -0.90
C ARG A 217 -3.21 8.78 -0.03
N GLU A 218 -3.67 9.08 1.18
CA GLU A 218 -4.24 8.07 2.09
C GLU A 218 -5.46 7.37 1.49
N ILE A 219 -6.33 8.11 0.75
CA ILE A 219 -7.41 7.51 -0.03
C ILE A 219 -6.83 6.51 -1.04
N VAL A 220 -5.81 6.90 -1.82
CA VAL A 220 -5.22 5.98 -2.82
C VAL A 220 -4.63 4.75 -2.16
N GLU A 221 -3.94 4.89 -1.03
CA GLU A 221 -3.38 3.76 -0.26
C GLU A 221 -4.46 2.78 0.19
N LYS A 222 -5.63 3.27 0.64
CA LYS A 222 -6.78 2.43 1.02
C LYS A 222 -7.51 1.85 -0.20
N GLU A 223 -7.48 2.55 -1.34
CA GLU A 223 -8.05 2.12 -2.62
C GLU A 223 -7.14 1.16 -3.41
N ILE A 224 -5.89 0.89 -2.99
CA ILE A 224 -4.98 -0.05 -3.69
C ILE A 224 -5.68 -1.39 -3.94
N VAL A 225 -6.49 -1.85 -2.99
CA VAL A 225 -7.29 -3.08 -3.14
C VAL A 225 -8.22 -3.03 -4.36
N VAL A 226 -8.99 -1.95 -4.50
CA VAL A 226 -9.92 -1.72 -5.60
C VAL A 226 -9.15 -1.56 -6.91
N LEU A 227 -8.03 -0.84 -6.89
CA LEU A 227 -7.16 -0.64 -8.05
C LEU A 227 -6.60 -1.97 -8.56
N LEU A 228 -5.91 -2.75 -7.72
CA LEU A 228 -5.25 -3.97 -8.16
C LEU A 228 -6.24 -5.04 -8.63
N ARG A 229 -7.41 -5.15 -7.98
CA ARG A 229 -8.43 -6.14 -8.35
C ARG A 229 -9.37 -5.70 -9.46
N GLY A 230 -9.51 -4.40 -9.67
CA GLY A 230 -10.25 -3.83 -10.79
C GLY A 230 -9.44 -3.76 -12.08
N GLN A 231 -8.18 -4.21 -12.06
CA GLN A 231 -7.33 -4.24 -13.24
C GLN A 231 -7.80 -5.32 -14.22
N GLY A 232 -8.09 -4.92 -15.45
CA GLY A 232 -8.38 -5.82 -16.55
C GLY A 232 -7.17 -6.66 -16.95
N SER A 233 -7.41 -7.81 -17.58
CA SER A 233 -6.36 -8.71 -18.08
C SER A 233 -5.50 -8.12 -19.18
N ASP A 234 -5.94 -7.01 -19.78
CA ASP A 234 -5.15 -6.19 -20.69
C ASP A 234 -4.13 -5.29 -19.97
N GLY A 235 -4.23 -5.11 -18.65
CA GLY A 235 -3.41 -4.19 -17.85
C GLY A 235 -4.08 -2.85 -17.54
N ALA A 236 -5.28 -2.59 -18.07
CA ALA A 236 -5.99 -1.33 -17.96
C ALA A 236 -7.06 -1.32 -16.86
N TRP A 237 -7.74 -0.18 -16.71
CA TRP A 237 -8.92 -0.01 -15.87
C TRP A 237 -10.11 0.54 -16.68
N GLY A 238 -10.17 0.21 -17.97
CA GLY A 238 -11.16 0.76 -18.90
C GLY A 238 -11.10 2.28 -18.99
N ASP A 239 -12.24 2.94 -18.85
CA ASP A 239 -12.37 4.41 -18.88
C ASP A 239 -11.77 5.12 -17.66
N ARG A 240 -11.35 4.38 -16.64
CA ARG A 240 -10.76 4.89 -15.39
C ARG A 240 -9.23 4.94 -15.44
N SER A 241 -8.61 4.37 -16.47
CA SER A 241 -7.16 4.19 -16.57
C SER A 241 -6.40 5.49 -16.35
N LEU A 242 -6.81 6.60 -16.98
CA LEU A 242 -6.17 7.90 -16.79
C LEU A 242 -6.20 8.36 -15.32
N SER A 243 -7.34 8.25 -14.64
CA SER A 243 -7.47 8.63 -13.23
C SER A 243 -6.60 7.76 -12.33
N VAL A 244 -6.52 6.46 -12.58
CA VAL A 244 -5.67 5.52 -11.82
C VAL A 244 -4.19 5.90 -11.97
N PHE A 245 -3.71 6.05 -13.21
CA PHE A 245 -2.32 6.43 -13.50
C PHE A 245 -1.97 7.79 -12.87
N ARG A 246 -2.84 8.80 -13.04
CA ARG A 246 -2.65 10.14 -12.44
C ARG A 246 -2.57 10.05 -10.91
N ALA A 247 -3.49 9.33 -10.26
CA ALA A 247 -3.49 9.17 -8.80
C ALA A 247 -2.22 8.47 -8.30
N LEU A 248 -1.87 7.33 -8.88
CA LEU A 248 -0.70 6.55 -8.46
C LEU A 248 0.62 7.30 -8.70
N LYS A 249 0.77 8.02 -9.83
CA LYS A 249 2.00 8.77 -10.11
C LYS A 249 2.09 10.04 -9.26
N LYS A 250 1.00 10.79 -9.12
CA LYS A 250 0.93 12.00 -8.27
C LYS A 250 1.32 11.70 -6.83
N HIS A 251 0.85 10.59 -6.28
CA HIS A 251 1.08 10.23 -4.88
C HIS A 251 2.30 9.33 -4.64
N GLY A 252 3.11 9.08 -5.68
CA GLY A 252 4.37 8.33 -5.57
C GLY A 252 4.21 6.84 -5.29
N LEU A 253 3.11 6.23 -5.70
CA LEU A 253 2.78 4.82 -5.44
C LEU A 253 3.02 3.92 -6.66
N PHE A 254 3.08 4.48 -7.87
CA PHE A 254 3.16 3.71 -9.12
C PHE A 254 4.42 2.82 -9.18
N ASP A 255 5.59 3.39 -8.91
CA ASP A 255 6.87 2.67 -9.09
C ASP A 255 7.02 1.55 -8.03
N SER A 256 6.48 1.75 -6.82
CA SER A 256 6.41 0.72 -5.78
C SER A 256 5.52 -0.45 -6.20
N LEU A 257 4.32 -0.17 -6.75
CA LEU A 257 3.43 -1.22 -7.25
C LEU A 257 3.96 -1.91 -8.51
N GLN A 258 4.78 -1.23 -9.31
CA GLN A 258 5.39 -1.83 -10.50
C GLN A 258 6.49 -2.83 -10.14
N THR A 259 7.19 -2.62 -9.03
CA THR A 259 8.32 -3.47 -8.59
C THR A 259 7.89 -4.56 -7.62
N ALA A 260 6.68 -4.48 -7.06
CA ALA A 260 6.13 -5.50 -6.18
C ALA A 260 5.69 -6.76 -6.96
N PRO A 261 5.69 -7.95 -6.32
CA PRO A 261 5.22 -9.18 -6.94
C PRO A 261 3.77 -9.07 -7.44
N PRO A 262 3.39 -9.67 -8.58
CA PRO A 262 2.02 -9.58 -9.07
C PRO A 262 0.98 -10.12 -8.06
N LEU A 263 -0.15 -9.44 -7.94
CA LEU A 263 -1.25 -9.87 -7.07
C LEU A 263 -1.77 -11.28 -7.46
N PRO A 264 -1.65 -12.29 -6.58
CA PRO A 264 -2.19 -13.62 -6.84
C PRO A 264 -3.73 -13.59 -6.86
N PRO A 265 -4.37 -14.64 -7.41
CA PRO A 265 -5.82 -14.75 -7.30
C PRO A 265 -6.25 -15.05 -5.86
N ASP A 266 -7.39 -14.51 -5.43
CA ASP A 266 -7.97 -14.80 -4.10
C ASP A 266 -8.72 -16.15 -4.09
N TRP A 267 -9.11 -16.64 -5.27
CA TRP A 267 -9.98 -17.81 -5.42
C TRP A 267 -9.37 -18.87 -6.33
N LYS A 268 -9.52 -20.13 -5.94
CA LYS A 268 -9.30 -21.30 -6.80
C LYS A 268 -10.65 -21.88 -7.21
N ILE A 269 -10.77 -22.26 -8.48
CA ILE A 269 -11.92 -23.02 -8.96
C ILE A 269 -11.71 -24.50 -8.58
N GLU A 270 -12.55 -25.02 -7.71
CA GLU A 270 -12.47 -26.43 -7.28
C GLU A 270 -13.31 -27.35 -8.16
N LYS A 271 -14.45 -26.86 -8.65
CA LYS A 271 -15.38 -27.60 -9.49
C LYS A 271 -16.03 -26.66 -10.49
N THR A 272 -16.29 -27.17 -11.68
CA THR A 272 -17.05 -26.46 -12.72
C THR A 272 -18.16 -27.36 -13.23
N ILE A 273 -19.36 -26.81 -13.32
CA ILE A 273 -20.53 -27.43 -13.96
C ILE A 273 -21.06 -26.50 -15.05
N PRO A 274 -21.70 -27.02 -16.12
CA PRO A 274 -22.29 -26.16 -17.15
C PRO A 274 -23.44 -25.32 -16.58
N ALA A 275 -23.53 -24.06 -16.98
CA ALA A 275 -24.75 -23.29 -16.79
C ALA A 275 -25.82 -23.83 -17.76
N PRO A 276 -27.12 -23.86 -17.37
CA PRO A 276 -28.15 -24.46 -18.20
C PRO A 276 -28.42 -23.66 -19.49
N GLU A 277 -28.09 -22.37 -19.49
CA GLU A 277 -28.31 -21.45 -20.61
C GLU A 277 -27.21 -20.39 -20.70
N ALA A 278 -27.16 -19.67 -21.83
CA ALA A 278 -26.12 -18.67 -22.10
C ALA A 278 -26.24 -17.37 -21.30
N ALA A 279 -27.45 -17.02 -20.87
CA ALA A 279 -27.75 -15.76 -20.18
C ALA A 279 -28.41 -16.04 -18.83
N CYS A 280 -27.77 -16.85 -17.98
CA CYS A 280 -28.26 -17.04 -16.61
C CYS A 280 -27.94 -15.82 -15.75
N ALA A 281 -28.79 -15.55 -14.76
CA ALA A 281 -28.57 -14.51 -13.76
C ALA A 281 -29.06 -14.99 -12.40
N TRP A 282 -28.41 -14.47 -11.36
CA TRP A 282 -28.59 -14.83 -9.96
C TRP A 282 -28.30 -16.29 -9.68
N LEU A 283 -27.92 -16.59 -8.44
CA LEU A 283 -27.72 -17.94 -7.97
C LEU A 283 -28.23 -18.03 -6.53
N THR A 284 -28.81 -19.15 -6.15
CA THR A 284 -29.17 -19.42 -4.75
C THR A 284 -29.17 -20.92 -4.49
N TRP A 285 -29.32 -21.32 -3.22
CA TRP A 285 -29.24 -22.72 -2.77
C TRP A 285 -30.45 -23.07 -1.92
N ASP A 286 -31.14 -24.16 -2.26
CA ASP A 286 -32.33 -24.63 -1.54
C ASP A 286 -32.04 -25.66 -0.43
N GLY A 287 -30.76 -25.98 -0.19
CA GLY A 287 -30.34 -27.10 0.65
C GLY A 287 -29.95 -28.38 -0.13
N SER A 288 -30.24 -28.46 -1.43
CA SER A 288 -29.98 -29.64 -2.28
C SER A 288 -29.62 -29.33 -3.74
N ASN A 289 -30.15 -28.26 -4.33
CA ASN A 289 -29.97 -27.83 -5.71
C ASN A 289 -29.59 -26.35 -5.77
N LEU A 290 -28.81 -26.02 -6.80
CA LEU A 290 -28.56 -24.63 -7.17
C LEU A 290 -29.75 -24.12 -7.99
N TRP A 291 -30.16 -22.88 -7.76
CA TRP A 291 -31.22 -22.23 -8.53
C TRP A 291 -30.67 -20.99 -9.23
N THR A 292 -31.02 -20.81 -10.49
CA THR A 292 -30.70 -19.61 -11.28
C THR A 292 -31.93 -19.14 -12.06
N ARG A 293 -31.91 -17.91 -12.58
CA ARG A 293 -32.93 -17.45 -13.53
C ARG A 293 -32.46 -17.63 -14.97
N SER A 294 -33.34 -18.13 -15.82
CA SER A 294 -33.20 -18.05 -17.27
C SER A 294 -33.28 -16.60 -17.74
N GLY A 295 -32.26 -16.07 -18.39
CA GLY A 295 -32.36 -14.78 -19.08
C GLY A 295 -33.15 -14.84 -20.39
N SER A 296 -33.48 -16.04 -20.90
CA SER A 296 -34.26 -16.20 -22.13
C SER A 296 -35.76 -16.32 -21.87
N THR A 297 -36.17 -17.08 -20.85
CA THR A 297 -37.59 -17.30 -20.51
C THR A 297 -38.03 -16.56 -19.25
N GLY A 298 -37.08 -16.11 -18.42
CA GLY A 298 -37.37 -15.51 -17.11
C GLY A 298 -37.71 -16.53 -16.02
N ASP A 299 -37.75 -17.83 -16.32
CA ASP A 299 -38.08 -18.89 -15.36
C ASP A 299 -36.96 -19.14 -14.34
N ALA A 300 -37.30 -19.63 -13.16
CA ALA A 300 -36.33 -20.21 -12.23
C ALA A 300 -35.98 -21.64 -12.65
N ILE A 301 -34.69 -21.98 -12.64
CA ILE A 301 -34.16 -23.28 -13.05
C ILE A 301 -33.42 -23.89 -11.86
N ALA A 302 -33.86 -25.06 -11.39
CA ALA A 302 -33.12 -25.88 -10.44
C ALA A 302 -32.10 -26.74 -11.18
N ILE A 303 -30.88 -26.78 -10.66
CA ILE A 303 -29.70 -27.39 -11.28
C ILE A 303 -29.03 -28.30 -10.25
N SER A 304 -28.63 -29.49 -10.69
CA SER A 304 -27.80 -30.36 -9.86
C SER A 304 -26.40 -29.75 -9.66
N PRO A 305 -25.92 -29.60 -8.41
CA PRO A 305 -24.54 -29.18 -8.15
C PRO A 305 -23.51 -30.26 -8.56
N GLU A 306 -23.98 -31.47 -8.89
CA GLU A 306 -23.09 -32.55 -9.29
C GLU A 306 -22.60 -32.44 -10.73
N ASP A 307 -23.51 -32.19 -11.66
CA ASP A 307 -23.24 -32.27 -13.10
C ASP A 307 -23.84 -31.12 -13.92
N GLY A 308 -24.54 -30.17 -13.30
CA GLY A 308 -25.20 -29.07 -14.00
C GLY A 308 -26.49 -29.45 -14.71
N ARG A 309 -27.01 -30.67 -14.50
CA ARG A 309 -28.28 -31.10 -15.11
C ARG A 309 -29.45 -30.30 -14.55
N VAL A 310 -30.32 -29.83 -15.44
CA VAL A 310 -31.60 -29.21 -15.06
C VAL A 310 -32.50 -30.25 -14.40
N ILE A 311 -32.86 -29.99 -13.15
CA ILE A 311 -33.76 -30.83 -12.34
C ILE A 311 -35.21 -30.38 -12.52
N ARG A 312 -35.43 -29.06 -12.55
CA ARG A 312 -36.77 -28.46 -12.60
C ARG A 312 -36.73 -27.07 -13.23
N ARG A 313 -37.86 -26.65 -13.80
CA ARG A 313 -38.14 -25.27 -14.20
C ARG A 313 -39.44 -24.80 -13.56
N VAL A 314 -39.45 -23.58 -13.06
CA VAL A 314 -40.60 -22.96 -12.39
C VAL A 314 -40.85 -21.61 -13.04
N LYS A 315 -42.08 -21.41 -13.52
CA LYS A 315 -42.53 -20.14 -14.08
C LYS A 315 -42.58 -19.10 -12.96
N LEU A 316 -41.88 -17.98 -13.13
CA LEU A 316 -41.94 -16.86 -12.20
C LEU A 316 -43.07 -15.89 -12.61
N PRO A 317 -43.69 -15.16 -11.65
CA PRO A 317 -44.93 -14.45 -11.88
C PRO A 317 -44.83 -13.13 -12.69
N ASN A 318 -43.63 -12.58 -12.90
CA ASN A 318 -43.42 -11.29 -13.58
C ASN A 318 -42.11 -11.31 -14.40
N GLU A 319 -42.01 -10.43 -15.41
CA GLU A 319 -40.82 -10.23 -16.23
C GLU A 319 -39.79 -9.28 -15.57
N GLN A 320 -40.22 -8.44 -14.61
CA GLN A 320 -39.38 -7.43 -13.93
C GLN A 320 -38.69 -7.93 -12.66
N ILE A 321 -38.21 -9.17 -12.68
CA ILE A 321 -37.46 -9.76 -11.57
C ILE A 321 -36.05 -9.19 -11.58
N THR A 322 -35.55 -8.82 -10.41
CA THR A 322 -34.21 -8.23 -10.21
C THR A 322 -33.29 -9.07 -9.31
N GLY A 323 -33.79 -10.19 -8.79
CA GLY A 323 -33.04 -11.07 -7.90
C GLY A 323 -33.84 -12.31 -7.51
N ILE A 324 -33.14 -13.41 -7.23
CA ILE A 324 -33.71 -14.59 -6.57
C ILE A 324 -32.84 -15.00 -5.38
N GLY A 325 -33.48 -15.63 -4.41
CA GLY A 325 -32.85 -16.16 -3.20
C GLY A 325 -33.65 -17.32 -2.64
N TRP A 326 -33.35 -17.70 -1.41
CA TRP A 326 -34.07 -18.73 -0.67
C TRP A 326 -34.74 -18.14 0.58
N TRP A 327 -35.97 -18.57 0.85
CA TRP A 327 -36.76 -18.17 2.03
C TRP A 327 -37.53 -19.38 2.57
N ASP A 328 -37.01 -19.94 3.67
CA ASP A 328 -37.44 -21.16 4.35
C ASP A 328 -37.49 -22.40 3.45
N ASP A 329 -38.63 -22.60 2.79
CA ASP A 329 -39.01 -23.70 1.92
C ASP A 329 -39.41 -23.22 0.52
N GLY A 330 -39.23 -21.93 0.23
CA GLY A 330 -39.61 -21.30 -1.02
C GLY A 330 -38.51 -20.45 -1.65
N LEU A 331 -38.72 -20.10 -2.92
CA LEU A 331 -37.89 -19.14 -3.63
C LEU A 331 -38.27 -17.72 -3.20
N ALA A 332 -37.29 -16.97 -2.71
CA ALA A 332 -37.42 -15.53 -2.55
C ALA A 332 -37.22 -14.87 -3.92
N VAL A 333 -38.18 -14.08 -4.38
CA VAL A 333 -38.13 -13.42 -5.69
C VAL A 333 -38.44 -11.94 -5.52
N VAL A 334 -37.49 -11.09 -5.88
CA VAL A 334 -37.68 -9.64 -5.81
C VAL A 334 -38.02 -9.05 -7.16
N GLN A 335 -38.86 -8.01 -7.15
CA GLN A 335 -39.35 -7.35 -8.35
C GLN A 335 -39.17 -5.84 -8.25
N LYS A 336 -38.94 -5.21 -9.41
CA LYS A 336 -38.76 -3.75 -9.49
C LYS A 336 -40.07 -2.97 -9.39
N GLU A 337 -41.12 -3.40 -10.09
CA GLU A 337 -42.41 -2.69 -10.11
C GLU A 337 -43.62 -3.64 -10.04
N PRO A 338 -44.46 -3.53 -8.99
CA PRO A 338 -44.18 -2.82 -7.74
C PRO A 338 -42.97 -3.43 -7.01
N LYS A 339 -42.22 -2.63 -6.23
CA LYS A 339 -41.09 -3.09 -5.41
C LYS A 339 -41.58 -4.09 -4.36
N THR A 340 -41.42 -5.38 -4.64
CA THR A 340 -41.99 -6.46 -3.83
C THR A 340 -41.04 -7.63 -3.70
N LEU A 341 -41.11 -8.29 -2.55
CA LEU A 341 -40.48 -9.58 -2.28
C LEU A 341 -41.57 -10.65 -2.22
N LEU A 342 -41.47 -11.66 -3.07
CA LEU A 342 -42.41 -12.75 -3.18
C LEU A 342 -41.79 -14.03 -2.64
N LYS A 343 -42.55 -14.80 -1.86
CA LYS A 343 -42.25 -16.20 -1.59
C LYS A 343 -42.94 -17.06 -2.64
N VAL A 344 -42.19 -17.78 -3.46
CA VAL A 344 -42.72 -18.59 -4.57
C VAL A 344 -42.46 -20.06 -4.29
N CYS A 345 -43.51 -20.88 -4.38
CA CYS A 345 -43.41 -22.33 -4.21
C CYS A 345 -42.55 -22.95 -5.34
N PRO A 346 -41.45 -23.65 -5.01
CA PRO A 346 -40.50 -24.19 -5.99
C PRO A 346 -41.06 -25.41 -6.74
N GLU A 347 -42.21 -25.96 -6.33
CA GLU A 347 -42.92 -27.04 -7.03
C GLU A 347 -43.87 -26.51 -8.09
N THR A 348 -44.57 -25.42 -7.78
CA THR A 348 -45.76 -25.01 -8.53
C THR A 348 -45.62 -23.64 -9.18
N GLY A 349 -44.69 -22.81 -8.72
CA GLY A 349 -44.58 -21.40 -9.11
C GLY A 349 -45.67 -20.51 -8.51
N MET A 350 -46.53 -21.05 -7.62
CA MET A 350 -47.54 -20.25 -6.93
C MET A 350 -46.89 -19.32 -5.90
N ILE A 351 -47.36 -18.07 -5.86
CA ILE A 351 -46.99 -17.10 -4.84
C ILE A 351 -47.65 -17.52 -3.52
N GLN A 352 -46.85 -17.69 -2.48
CA GLN A 352 -47.27 -18.05 -1.12
C GLN A 352 -47.36 -16.83 -0.21
N ASP A 353 -46.48 -15.85 -0.43
CA ASP A 353 -46.43 -14.62 0.37
C ASP A 353 -45.91 -13.43 -0.47
N THR A 354 -46.18 -12.21 -0.01
CA THR A 354 -45.80 -10.95 -0.66
C THR A 354 -45.54 -9.87 0.39
N ILE A 355 -44.32 -9.33 0.37
CA ILE A 355 -43.88 -8.21 1.20
C ILE A 355 -43.64 -6.99 0.30
N LEU A 356 -44.16 -5.83 0.70
CA LEU A 356 -43.86 -4.56 0.06
C LEU A 356 -42.47 -4.08 0.48
N LEU A 357 -41.67 -3.61 -0.48
CA LEU A 357 -40.32 -3.11 -0.24
C LEU A 357 -40.30 -1.58 -0.31
N ASP A 358 -41.15 -0.96 0.52
CA ASP A 358 -41.25 0.49 0.61
C ASP A 358 -39.93 1.10 1.11
N GLY A 359 -39.51 2.21 0.50
CA GLY A 359 -38.26 2.91 0.88
C GLY A 359 -36.99 2.36 0.23
N MET A 360 -37.05 1.26 -0.52
CA MET A 360 -35.94 0.84 -1.37
C MET A 360 -35.90 1.67 -2.65
N GLU A 361 -34.70 2.02 -3.11
CA GLU A 361 -34.48 2.69 -4.38
C GLU A 361 -34.21 1.66 -5.49
N TRP A 362 -33.17 0.82 -5.35
CA TRP A 362 -32.82 -0.21 -6.35
C TRP A 362 -32.80 -1.61 -5.74
N VAL A 363 -33.94 -2.30 -5.85
CA VAL A 363 -34.09 -3.67 -5.35
C VAL A 363 -33.25 -4.67 -6.16
N ASN A 364 -32.26 -5.28 -5.53
CA ASN A 364 -31.38 -6.31 -6.09
C ASN A 364 -31.61 -7.67 -5.38
N GLY A 365 -30.59 -8.49 -5.24
CA GLY A 365 -30.67 -9.85 -4.70
C GLY A 365 -31.23 -9.94 -3.28
N VAL A 366 -31.61 -11.15 -2.89
CA VAL A 366 -32.21 -11.46 -1.59
C VAL A 366 -31.63 -12.74 -1.05
N THR A 367 -31.46 -12.83 0.27
CA THR A 367 -31.10 -14.07 0.96
C THR A 367 -31.71 -14.10 2.36
N GLN A 368 -31.76 -15.28 2.99
CA GLN A 368 -32.26 -15.45 4.36
C GLN A 368 -31.11 -15.66 5.34
N VAL A 369 -31.05 -14.86 6.41
CA VAL A 369 -30.05 -14.93 7.48
C VAL A 369 -30.74 -15.25 8.80
N GLY A 370 -30.69 -16.52 9.21
CA GLY A 370 -31.48 -16.98 10.35
C GLY A 370 -32.99 -16.76 10.10
N PRO A 371 -33.73 -16.10 11.01
CA PRO A 371 -35.15 -15.80 10.79
C PRO A 371 -35.40 -14.58 9.90
N LEU A 372 -34.37 -13.82 9.55
CA LEU A 372 -34.49 -12.55 8.84
C LEU A 372 -34.22 -12.71 7.35
N LEU A 373 -34.79 -11.82 6.54
CA LEU A 373 -34.49 -11.69 5.12
C LEU A 373 -33.64 -10.44 4.92
N VAL A 374 -32.65 -10.52 4.03
CA VAL A 374 -31.82 -9.39 3.63
C VAL A 374 -32.02 -9.17 2.15
N VAL A 375 -32.49 -7.98 1.77
CA VAL A 375 -32.67 -7.57 0.38
C VAL A 375 -31.68 -6.44 0.05
N GLY A 376 -30.85 -6.62 -0.97
CA GLY A 376 -29.88 -5.60 -1.37
C GLY A 376 -30.54 -4.39 -2.01
N ASP A 377 -30.21 -3.19 -1.53
CA ASP A 377 -30.47 -1.91 -2.20
C ASP A 377 -29.18 -1.42 -2.87
N GLY A 378 -29.14 -1.50 -4.19
CA GLY A 378 -27.98 -1.10 -4.97
C GLY A 378 -27.73 0.41 -5.02
N PHE A 379 -28.71 1.26 -4.66
CA PHE A 379 -28.53 2.70 -4.70
C PHE A 379 -28.07 3.25 -3.35
N LEU A 380 -28.59 2.68 -2.27
CA LEU A 380 -28.24 3.04 -0.89
C LEU A 380 -27.12 2.17 -0.31
N GLY A 381 -26.61 1.19 -1.08
CA GLY A 381 -25.55 0.26 -0.67
C GLY A 381 -25.82 -0.40 0.67
N CYS A 382 -27.09 -0.68 0.93
CA CYS A 382 -27.55 -1.26 2.18
C CYS A 382 -28.28 -2.57 1.92
N GLY A 383 -28.33 -3.42 2.92
CA GLY A 383 -29.28 -4.52 3.03
C GLY A 383 -30.49 -4.04 3.81
N MET A 384 -31.67 -4.13 3.20
CA MET A 384 -32.92 -4.01 3.93
C MET A 384 -33.17 -5.32 4.66
N VAL A 385 -33.06 -5.28 5.98
CA VAL A 385 -33.27 -6.41 6.89
C VAL A 385 -34.74 -6.45 7.29
N ILE A 386 -35.40 -7.57 6.98
CA ILE A 386 -36.84 -7.74 7.14
C ILE A 386 -37.09 -8.95 8.03
N ASP A 387 -37.85 -8.76 9.10
CA ASP A 387 -38.48 -9.88 9.81
C ASP A 387 -39.76 -10.26 9.05
N PRO A 388 -39.84 -11.44 8.41
CA PRO A 388 -41.05 -11.86 7.71
C PRO A 388 -42.26 -12.01 8.63
N ALA A 389 -42.07 -12.19 9.95
CA ALA A 389 -43.16 -12.18 10.92
C ALA A 389 -43.66 -10.77 11.25
N ASN A 390 -42.89 -9.73 10.92
CA ASN A 390 -43.21 -8.32 11.13
C ASN A 390 -42.68 -7.42 9.99
N PRO A 391 -43.17 -7.60 8.75
CA PRO A 391 -42.59 -6.97 7.56
C PRO A 391 -42.79 -5.45 7.50
N GLY A 392 -43.67 -4.88 8.34
CA GLY A 392 -43.94 -3.44 8.38
C GLY A 392 -42.89 -2.59 9.11
N LYS A 393 -41.76 -3.18 9.53
CA LYS A 393 -40.66 -2.48 10.19
C LYS A 393 -39.29 -2.94 9.64
N PRO A 394 -39.00 -2.70 8.36
CA PRO A 394 -37.69 -3.00 7.82
C PRO A 394 -36.63 -2.10 8.45
N GLU A 395 -35.40 -2.61 8.55
CA GLU A 395 -34.22 -1.85 8.94
C GLU A 395 -33.23 -1.76 7.78
N HIS A 396 -32.58 -0.61 7.58
CA HIS A 396 -31.55 -0.45 6.57
C HIS A 396 -30.17 -0.53 7.22
N HIS A 397 -29.36 -1.49 6.78
CA HIS A 397 -28.00 -1.71 7.26
C HIS A 397 -27.04 -1.53 6.09
N VAL A 398 -26.14 -0.55 6.16
CA VAL A 398 -25.08 -0.37 5.14
C VAL A 398 -24.27 -1.66 5.04
N LEU A 399 -24.02 -2.19 3.84
CA LEU A 399 -23.16 -3.36 3.67
C LEU A 399 -21.71 -2.95 3.40
N GLY A 400 -20.81 -3.91 3.44
CA GLY A 400 -19.37 -3.66 3.28
C GLY A 400 -18.96 -3.16 1.89
N GLY A 401 -19.83 -3.25 0.88
CA GLY A 401 -19.61 -2.73 -0.46
C GLY A 401 -20.73 -1.82 -0.96
N PRO A 402 -20.47 -1.04 -2.01
CA PRO A 402 -21.33 0.06 -2.39
C PRO A 402 -22.60 -0.32 -3.14
N ILE A 403 -22.60 -1.40 -3.91
CA ILE A 403 -23.77 -1.84 -4.70
C ILE A 403 -23.90 -3.36 -4.58
N PRO A 404 -24.54 -3.88 -3.52
CA PRO A 404 -24.82 -5.30 -3.40
C PRO A 404 -25.79 -5.74 -4.50
N VAL A 405 -25.37 -6.68 -5.35
CA VAL A 405 -26.18 -7.18 -6.48
C VAL A 405 -26.76 -8.56 -6.17
N ASP A 406 -25.91 -9.59 -6.07
CA ASP A 406 -26.31 -10.94 -5.67
C ASP A 406 -26.02 -11.14 -4.20
N LEU A 407 -26.85 -11.89 -3.47
CA LEU A 407 -26.65 -12.16 -2.04
C LEU A 407 -26.67 -13.67 -1.79
N ALA A 408 -25.78 -14.15 -0.92
CA ALA A 408 -25.74 -15.53 -0.46
C ALA A 408 -25.43 -15.60 1.04
N THR A 409 -26.19 -16.40 1.80
CA THR A 409 -26.00 -16.54 3.25
C THR A 409 -24.93 -17.56 3.60
N GLU A 410 -24.04 -17.19 4.52
CA GLU A 410 -23.13 -18.10 5.21
C GLU A 410 -23.30 -17.95 6.72
N GLY A 411 -24.10 -18.83 7.33
CA GLY A 411 -24.42 -18.75 8.76
C GLY A 411 -25.17 -17.46 9.09
N SER A 412 -24.56 -16.57 9.88
CA SER A 412 -25.10 -15.26 10.22
C SER A 412 -24.61 -14.13 9.31
N ALA A 413 -23.74 -14.42 8.35
CA ALA A 413 -23.15 -13.45 7.44
C ALA A 413 -23.78 -13.52 6.05
N VAL A 414 -23.58 -12.47 5.26
CA VAL A 414 -24.01 -12.40 3.87
C VAL A 414 -22.80 -12.12 2.99
N TRP A 415 -22.59 -12.97 2.00
CA TRP A 415 -21.79 -12.64 0.83
C TRP A 415 -22.61 -11.85 -0.15
N HIS A 416 -22.00 -10.88 -0.83
CA HIS A 416 -22.58 -10.27 -2.01
C HIS A 416 -21.55 -10.06 -3.13
N SER A 417 -22.03 -10.15 -4.38
CA SER A 417 -21.32 -9.56 -5.51
C SER A 417 -21.55 -8.06 -5.50
N ASP A 418 -20.55 -7.28 -5.88
CA ASP A 418 -20.66 -5.83 -5.95
C ASP A 418 -20.53 -5.32 -7.39
N ALA A 419 -21.36 -4.33 -7.75
CA ALA A 419 -21.33 -3.78 -9.11
C ALA A 419 -20.18 -2.80 -9.35
N TRP A 420 -19.67 -2.15 -8.30
CA TRP A 420 -18.65 -1.11 -8.40
C TRP A 420 -17.32 -1.52 -7.77
N ALA A 421 -17.36 -2.24 -6.65
CA ALA A 421 -16.17 -2.89 -6.12
C ALA A 421 -15.88 -4.15 -6.94
N PRO A 422 -14.64 -4.37 -7.40
CA PRO A 422 -14.25 -5.57 -8.14
C PRO A 422 -14.06 -6.77 -7.20
N ALA A 423 -15.03 -7.02 -6.32
CA ALA A 423 -14.93 -7.94 -5.20
C ALA A 423 -16.23 -8.69 -4.90
N LEU A 424 -16.08 -9.90 -4.36
CA LEU A 424 -17.07 -10.53 -3.51
C LEU A 424 -16.83 -10.08 -2.07
N ILE A 425 -17.87 -9.60 -1.40
CA ILE A 425 -17.77 -8.98 -0.08
C ILE A 425 -18.66 -9.74 0.90
N LYS A 426 -18.12 -10.06 2.08
CA LYS A 426 -18.85 -10.67 3.19
C LYS A 426 -19.10 -9.63 4.26
N SER A 427 -20.36 -9.46 4.65
CA SER A 427 -20.79 -8.49 5.65
C SER A 427 -21.55 -9.15 6.79
N ASP A 428 -21.49 -8.54 7.97
CA ASP A 428 -22.34 -8.85 9.12
C ASP A 428 -23.60 -7.97 9.09
N PRO A 429 -24.74 -8.44 8.57
CA PRO A 429 -25.96 -7.63 8.53
C PRO A 429 -26.48 -7.27 9.94
N ALA A 430 -26.14 -8.01 11.00
CA ALA A 430 -26.54 -7.67 12.36
C ALA A 430 -25.62 -6.60 12.99
N GLY A 431 -24.34 -6.60 12.60
CA GLY A 431 -23.32 -5.63 12.99
C GLY A 431 -23.28 -4.37 12.11
N GLN A 432 -24.42 -3.92 11.58
CA GLN A 432 -24.52 -2.76 10.68
C GLN A 432 -23.64 -2.90 9.42
N GLY A 433 -23.57 -4.11 8.89
CA GLY A 433 -22.79 -4.52 7.72
C GLY A 433 -21.29 -4.30 7.83
N GLN A 434 -20.75 -4.49 9.04
CA GLN A 434 -19.32 -4.64 9.26
C GLN A 434 -18.73 -5.60 8.21
N LEU A 435 -17.63 -5.18 7.58
CA LEU A 435 -16.86 -6.01 6.65
C LEU A 435 -16.21 -7.17 7.42
N LEU A 436 -16.55 -8.40 7.05
CA LEU A 436 -16.04 -9.63 7.69
C LEU A 436 -14.93 -10.29 6.87
N ASP A 437 -15.11 -10.32 5.55
CA ASP A 437 -14.17 -10.91 4.59
C ASP A 437 -14.47 -10.32 3.21
N TRP A 438 -13.55 -10.48 2.26
CA TRP A 438 -13.74 -10.07 0.88
C TRP A 438 -12.64 -10.68 0.01
N GLY A 439 -12.90 -10.87 -1.27
CA GLY A 439 -11.90 -11.24 -2.27
C GLY A 439 -12.29 -10.70 -3.63
N GLU A 440 -11.41 -10.77 -4.61
CA GLU A 440 -11.69 -10.31 -5.96
C GLU A 440 -12.93 -10.96 -6.58
N ASN A 441 -13.44 -10.38 -7.65
CA ASN A 441 -14.36 -11.12 -8.50
C ASN A 441 -13.61 -12.32 -9.14
N PRO A 442 -14.11 -13.57 -8.99
CA PRO A 442 -13.39 -14.76 -9.45
C PRO A 442 -13.26 -14.90 -10.97
N PHE A 443 -13.91 -14.03 -11.76
CA PHE A 443 -13.92 -14.09 -13.22
C PHE A 443 -13.62 -12.74 -13.85
N ASP A 444 -13.05 -12.77 -15.07
CA ASP A 444 -12.89 -11.58 -15.92
C ASP A 444 -14.28 -11.08 -16.38
N GLY A 445 -14.89 -10.17 -15.62
CA GLY A 445 -16.22 -9.60 -15.91
C GLY A 445 -17.18 -9.69 -14.73
N PHE A 446 -18.48 -9.53 -14.99
CA PHE A 446 -19.50 -9.56 -13.93
C PHE A 446 -19.78 -11.00 -13.48
N CYS A 447 -19.49 -11.31 -12.22
CA CYS A 447 -20.06 -12.47 -11.55
C CYS A 447 -21.55 -12.18 -11.30
N THR A 448 -22.42 -12.81 -12.09
CA THR A 448 -23.86 -12.48 -12.13
C THR A 448 -24.70 -13.38 -11.24
N GLY A 449 -24.13 -13.96 -10.19
CA GLY A 449 -24.83 -14.87 -9.29
C GLY A 449 -23.88 -15.55 -8.33
N ILE A 450 -24.20 -15.53 -7.04
CA ILE A 450 -23.48 -16.30 -6.01
C ILE A 450 -24.44 -17.11 -5.14
N ALA A 451 -24.01 -18.28 -4.67
CA ALA A 451 -24.76 -19.09 -3.72
C ALA A 451 -23.80 -19.76 -2.74
N HIS A 452 -24.27 -20.08 -1.53
CA HIS A 452 -23.48 -20.79 -0.54
C HIS A 452 -24.22 -22.06 -0.13
N ASP A 453 -23.57 -23.22 -0.26
CA ASP A 453 -24.22 -24.53 -0.02
C ASP A 453 -24.12 -25.01 1.45
N GLY A 454 -23.54 -24.17 2.31
CA GLY A 454 -23.23 -24.48 3.71
C GLY A 454 -21.76 -24.82 3.94
N ASN A 455 -21.03 -25.25 2.90
CA ASN A 455 -19.60 -25.55 2.96
C ASN A 455 -18.76 -24.78 1.93
N HIS A 456 -19.37 -24.42 0.81
CA HIS A 456 -18.69 -23.83 -0.34
C HIS A 456 -19.46 -22.67 -0.94
N LEU A 457 -18.71 -21.70 -1.46
CA LEU A 457 -19.23 -20.63 -2.26
C LEU A 457 -19.25 -21.05 -3.75
N TRP A 458 -20.36 -20.75 -4.41
CA TRP A 458 -20.59 -20.97 -5.82
C TRP A 458 -20.77 -19.64 -6.52
N ALA A 459 -20.19 -19.50 -7.71
CA ALA A 459 -20.23 -18.28 -8.50
C ALA A 459 -20.59 -18.60 -9.96
N LEU A 460 -21.47 -17.78 -10.54
CA LEU A 460 -21.94 -17.91 -11.91
C LEU A 460 -21.07 -17.06 -12.85
N ASP A 461 -20.36 -17.73 -13.76
CA ASP A 461 -19.60 -17.13 -14.85
C ASP A 461 -20.46 -17.19 -16.12
N ALA A 462 -21.37 -16.21 -16.25
CA ALA A 462 -22.28 -16.15 -17.39
C ALA A 462 -21.52 -16.00 -18.72
N GLY A 463 -20.41 -15.25 -18.73
CA GLY A 463 -19.58 -15.06 -19.92
C GLY A 463 -19.02 -16.37 -20.49
N LYS A 464 -18.62 -17.30 -19.60
CA LYS A 464 -18.13 -18.63 -20.00
C LYS A 464 -19.18 -19.74 -19.82
N LYS A 465 -20.45 -19.39 -19.57
CA LYS A 465 -21.60 -20.30 -19.46
C LYS A 465 -21.37 -21.46 -18.48
N ARG A 466 -20.82 -21.15 -17.31
CA ARG A 466 -20.47 -22.15 -16.29
C ARG A 466 -20.79 -21.65 -14.89
N ILE A 467 -21.03 -22.59 -13.98
CA ILE A 467 -21.12 -22.32 -12.55
C ILE A 467 -19.91 -22.97 -11.90
N CYS A 468 -19.18 -22.21 -11.08
CA CYS A 468 -17.96 -22.68 -10.45
C CYS A 468 -18.13 -22.74 -8.94
N ARG A 469 -17.73 -23.85 -8.34
CA ARG A 469 -17.45 -23.91 -6.91
C ARG A 469 -16.08 -23.31 -6.69
N ILE A 470 -16.01 -22.27 -5.87
CA ILE A 470 -14.78 -21.54 -5.58
C ILE A 470 -14.39 -21.74 -4.11
N ALA A 471 -13.09 -21.75 -3.87
CA ALA A 471 -12.54 -21.78 -2.52
C ALA A 471 -11.47 -20.70 -2.40
N ARG A 472 -11.35 -20.14 -1.20
CA ARG A 472 -10.29 -19.18 -0.89
C ARG A 472 -8.94 -19.84 -1.16
N ILE A 473 -8.08 -19.18 -1.92
CA ILE A 473 -6.66 -19.51 -1.91
C ILE A 473 -6.15 -18.96 -0.59
N PRO A 474 -5.70 -19.81 0.36
CA PRO A 474 -5.08 -19.28 1.55
C PRO A 474 -3.93 -18.39 1.09
N ALA A 475 -3.83 -17.18 1.66
CA ALA A 475 -2.63 -16.37 1.50
C ALA A 475 -1.43 -17.30 1.72
N PRO A 476 -0.41 -17.29 0.84
CA PRO A 476 0.67 -18.25 0.90
C PRO A 476 1.25 -18.26 2.32
N SER A 477 0.83 -19.25 3.11
CA SER A 477 1.25 -19.36 4.49
C SER A 477 2.68 -19.83 4.41
N GLN A 478 3.62 -18.90 4.57
CA GLN A 478 5.00 -19.29 4.72
C GLN A 478 5.05 -20.24 5.91
N ALA A 479 5.76 -21.36 5.75
CA ALA A 479 5.95 -22.28 6.87
C ALA A 479 6.52 -21.45 8.03
N LYS A 480 5.88 -21.53 9.20
CA LYS A 480 6.36 -20.78 10.37
C LYS A 480 7.84 -21.08 10.57
N PRO A 481 8.72 -20.06 10.73
CA PRO A 481 10.12 -20.27 11.01
C PRO A 481 10.28 -21.20 12.21
N ASP A 482 11.16 -22.18 12.08
CA ASP A 482 11.48 -23.10 13.15
C ASP A 482 12.46 -22.41 14.11
N TYR A 483 11.91 -21.61 15.03
CA TYR A 483 12.70 -20.83 15.99
C TYR A 483 13.57 -21.71 16.91
N GLU A 484 13.31 -23.01 17.04
CA GLU A 484 14.22 -23.93 17.74
C GLU A 484 15.57 -24.07 17.04
N LYS A 485 15.65 -23.75 15.74
CA LYS A 485 16.90 -23.71 14.95
C LYS A 485 17.56 -22.33 14.95
N LEU A 486 17.00 -21.34 15.65
CA LEU A 486 17.55 -20.00 15.71
C LEU A 486 18.89 -20.01 16.47
N ASP A 487 19.98 -19.89 15.71
CA ASP A 487 21.33 -19.67 16.22
C ASP A 487 21.73 -18.20 15.99
N LEU A 488 21.65 -17.40 17.06
CA LEU A 488 22.14 -16.02 17.09
C LEU A 488 23.18 -15.89 18.21
N HIS A 489 24.33 -16.52 18.03
CA HIS A 489 25.48 -16.37 18.92
C HIS A 489 26.56 -15.49 18.31
N GLY A 490 27.08 -14.53 19.08
CA GLY A 490 28.17 -13.69 18.62
C GLY A 490 28.88 -12.93 19.74
N ASP A 491 30.09 -12.47 19.43
CA ASP A 491 30.82 -11.54 20.29
C ASP A 491 30.59 -10.12 19.77
N GLY A 492 29.75 -9.35 20.46
CA GLY A 492 29.43 -7.97 20.08
C GLY A 492 30.64 -7.02 20.05
N PHE A 493 31.80 -7.42 20.60
CA PHE A 493 33.07 -6.69 20.47
C PHE A 493 33.86 -7.05 19.22
N ARG A 494 33.53 -8.19 18.63
CA ARG A 494 34.20 -8.70 17.46
C ARG A 494 33.30 -8.77 16.26
N GLN A 495 31.99 -8.71 16.39
CA GLN A 495 31.02 -8.91 15.32
C GLN A 495 29.91 -7.87 15.47
N ASP A 496 29.46 -7.31 14.35
CA ASP A 496 28.32 -6.40 14.37
C ASP A 496 27.01 -7.20 14.55
N SER A 497 26.16 -6.72 15.46
CA SER A 497 24.91 -7.43 15.77
C SER A 497 23.94 -7.46 14.59
N PHE A 498 23.88 -6.40 13.78
CA PHE A 498 23.00 -6.31 12.61
C PHE A 498 23.25 -7.45 11.63
N SER A 499 24.50 -7.63 11.16
CA SER A 499 24.80 -8.63 10.15
C SER A 499 24.62 -10.05 10.68
N LEU A 500 24.92 -10.30 11.97
CA LEU A 500 24.61 -11.59 12.61
C LEU A 500 23.10 -11.85 12.66
N THR A 501 22.31 -10.85 13.02
CA THR A 501 20.85 -10.93 13.03
C THR A 501 20.30 -11.20 11.62
N VAL A 502 20.82 -10.55 10.59
CA VAL A 502 20.42 -10.78 9.19
C VAL A 502 20.79 -12.19 8.73
N VAL A 503 22.00 -12.68 9.06
CA VAL A 503 22.40 -14.07 8.78
C VAL A 503 21.46 -15.08 9.45
N ALA A 504 21.18 -14.89 10.74
CA ALA A 504 20.28 -15.77 11.49
C ALA A 504 18.85 -15.74 10.91
N ALA A 505 18.35 -14.57 10.53
CA ALA A 505 17.03 -14.42 9.91
C ALA A 505 16.97 -15.07 8.52
N ALA A 506 18.00 -14.90 7.69
CA ALA A 506 18.11 -15.56 6.40
C ALA A 506 18.08 -17.08 6.56
N ASN A 507 18.85 -17.64 7.50
CA ASN A 507 18.89 -19.09 7.77
C ASN A 507 17.53 -19.63 8.22
N LEU A 508 16.80 -18.89 9.06
CA LEU A 508 15.43 -19.25 9.47
C LEU A 508 14.45 -19.30 8.28
N LEU A 509 14.69 -18.47 7.27
CA LEU A 509 13.91 -18.41 6.02
C LEU A 509 14.47 -19.33 4.92
N GLY A 510 15.42 -20.22 5.27
CA GLY A 510 16.02 -21.17 4.33
C GLY A 510 16.93 -20.53 3.26
N LYS A 511 17.46 -19.34 3.54
CA LYS A 511 18.45 -18.65 2.70
C LYS A 511 19.81 -18.69 3.38
N GLU A 512 20.87 -18.84 2.59
CA GLU A 512 22.25 -18.90 3.11
C GLU A 512 23.02 -17.64 2.75
N ILE A 513 23.66 -17.04 3.75
CA ILE A 513 24.64 -15.96 3.60
C ILE A 513 25.67 -16.07 4.73
N ASP A 514 26.95 -15.93 4.39
CA ASP A 514 27.99 -15.90 5.41
C ASP A 514 28.08 -14.51 6.06
N TYR A 515 28.59 -14.48 7.29
CA TYR A 515 28.71 -13.25 8.06
C TYR A 515 29.54 -12.18 7.36
N ASP A 516 30.68 -12.52 6.74
CA ASP A 516 31.56 -11.52 6.14
C ASP A 516 30.91 -10.87 4.90
N THR A 517 30.17 -11.65 4.12
CA THR A 517 29.34 -11.14 3.01
C THR A 517 28.22 -10.23 3.53
N ALA A 518 27.46 -10.65 4.54
CA ALA A 518 26.39 -9.82 5.12
C ALA A 518 26.96 -8.52 5.72
N PHE A 519 28.10 -8.62 6.42
CA PHE A 519 28.80 -7.49 7.00
C PHE A 519 29.26 -6.51 5.93
N ALA A 520 29.87 -6.97 4.84
CA ALA A 520 30.22 -6.12 3.71
C ALA A 520 28.99 -5.45 3.08
N LEU A 521 27.94 -6.22 2.77
CA LEU A 521 26.70 -5.71 2.15
C LEU A 521 25.97 -4.70 3.04
N SER A 522 26.14 -4.76 4.36
CA SER A 522 25.61 -3.74 5.29
C SER A 522 26.27 -2.37 5.15
N SER A 523 27.33 -2.23 4.34
CA SER A 523 28.23 -1.07 4.21
C SER A 523 29.01 -0.69 5.49
N ASN A 524 28.69 -1.30 6.64
CA ASN A 524 29.33 -1.01 7.93
C ASN A 524 30.86 -1.11 7.93
N PRO A 525 31.50 -2.03 7.19
CA PRO A 525 32.96 -2.15 7.17
C PRO A 525 33.67 -0.96 6.52
N PHE A 526 32.99 -0.18 5.69
CA PHE A 526 33.63 0.81 4.83
C PHE A 526 33.92 2.13 5.54
N ALA A 527 33.14 2.51 6.55
CA ALA A 527 33.39 3.73 7.32
C ALA A 527 32.70 3.72 8.69
N PRO A 528 33.29 4.38 9.72
CA PRO A 528 32.69 4.47 11.05
C PRO A 528 31.47 5.41 11.08
N GLY A 529 30.69 5.34 12.17
CA GLY A 529 29.65 6.30 12.51
C GLY A 529 29.69 6.62 14.01
N ILE A 530 29.46 7.87 14.38
CA ILE A 530 29.56 8.37 15.76
C ILE A 530 28.31 9.18 16.13
N ASP A 531 27.82 8.96 17.35
CA ASP A 531 26.87 9.87 18.02
C ASP A 531 27.67 10.99 18.71
N PRO A 532 27.59 12.25 18.26
CA PRO A 532 28.29 13.36 18.89
C PRO A 532 27.74 13.72 20.27
N GLN A 533 26.51 13.28 20.61
CA GLN A 533 25.85 13.58 21.88
C GLN A 533 26.26 12.60 22.99
N GLU A 534 26.69 11.39 22.63
CA GLU A 534 27.19 10.42 23.60
C GLU A 534 28.48 10.93 24.24
N PRO A 535 28.52 11.16 25.58
CA PRO A 535 29.71 11.70 26.25
C PRO A 535 30.93 10.83 26.00
N CYS A 536 30.70 9.52 25.88
CA CYS A 536 31.71 8.51 25.63
C CYS A 536 32.24 8.55 24.17
N THR A 537 31.47 9.02 23.18
CA THR A 537 31.75 8.93 21.71
C THR A 537 32.36 7.59 21.23
N SER A 538 32.24 6.53 22.03
CA SER A 538 33.10 5.36 22.00
C SER A 538 32.42 4.07 21.61
N TRP A 539 31.22 4.21 21.08
CA TRP A 539 30.41 3.07 20.69
C TRP A 539 30.33 3.02 19.17
N TRP A 540 31.51 2.94 18.52
CA TRP A 540 31.61 2.70 17.08
C TRP A 540 30.95 1.38 16.63
N MET A 541 30.74 0.46 17.58
CA MET A 541 30.09 -0.86 17.43
C MET A 541 28.60 -0.87 17.76
N CYS A 542 28.15 0.06 18.62
CA CYS A 542 26.87 -0.02 19.32
C CYS A 542 25.89 1.08 18.92
N SER A 543 26.06 1.64 17.73
CA SER A 543 25.21 2.67 17.17
C SER A 543 23.93 2.10 16.52
N GLY A 544 23.43 0.96 17.00
CA GLY A 544 22.05 0.49 16.80
C GLY A 544 20.99 1.42 17.44
N GLN A 545 21.41 2.42 18.22
CA GLN A 545 20.53 3.41 18.85
C GLN A 545 19.91 4.45 17.90
N GLY A 546 20.05 4.33 16.58
CA GLY A 546 19.44 5.27 15.62
C GLY A 546 20.14 5.41 14.29
N LEU A 547 21.20 4.65 14.07
CA LEU A 547 21.74 4.55 12.73
C LEU A 547 20.84 3.69 11.87
N ARG A 548 20.63 4.19 10.67
CA ARG A 548 20.09 3.47 9.54
C ARG A 548 21.00 2.30 9.10
N GLN A 549 21.40 1.40 10.01
CA GLN A 549 22.15 0.17 9.69
C GLN A 549 21.33 -0.74 8.76
N ASP A 550 20.01 -0.58 8.84
CA ASP A 550 19.02 -1.12 7.93
C ASP A 550 18.92 -0.42 6.57
N ILE A 551 19.67 0.67 6.29
CA ILE A 551 19.75 1.24 4.92
C ILE A 551 20.02 0.15 3.91
N SER A 552 20.81 -0.85 4.31
CA SER A 552 21.30 -1.89 3.43
C SER A 552 20.59 -3.23 3.52
N ILE A 553 19.50 -3.29 4.28
CA ILE A 553 18.74 -4.52 4.45
C ILE A 553 18.08 -4.96 3.13
N ASP A 554 17.65 -4.01 2.31
CA ASP A 554 17.07 -4.20 0.98
C ASP A 554 18.08 -4.81 -0.02
N ILE A 555 19.36 -4.38 -0.05
CA ILE A 555 20.35 -5.06 -0.91
C ILE A 555 20.48 -6.53 -0.52
N ILE A 556 20.59 -6.82 0.79
CA ILE A 556 20.76 -8.18 1.27
C ILE A 556 19.50 -9.00 0.97
N ALA A 557 18.32 -8.44 1.22
CA ALA A 557 17.04 -9.07 0.99
C ALA A 557 16.81 -9.36 -0.51
N ASP A 558 16.99 -8.35 -1.38
CA ASP A 558 16.84 -8.48 -2.82
C ASP A 558 17.79 -9.54 -3.40
N LEU A 559 19.03 -9.62 -2.88
CA LEU A 559 20.02 -10.62 -3.29
C LEU A 559 19.62 -12.05 -2.89
N LEU A 560 19.07 -12.22 -1.69
CA LEU A 560 18.71 -13.53 -1.14
C LEU A 560 17.32 -14.01 -1.60
N GLY A 561 16.54 -13.14 -2.25
CA GLY A 561 15.12 -13.40 -2.46
C GLY A 561 14.40 -13.43 -1.13
N LEU A 562 14.51 -12.33 -0.41
CA LEU A 562 13.69 -12.03 0.75
C LEU A 562 12.91 -10.76 0.42
N ASP A 563 11.64 -10.73 0.79
CA ASP A 563 10.92 -9.47 0.87
C ASP A 563 11.19 -8.87 2.26
N VAL A 564 11.40 -7.56 2.30
CA VAL A 564 11.72 -6.84 3.53
C VAL A 564 10.84 -5.60 3.64
N ARG A 565 10.12 -5.49 4.75
CA ARG A 565 9.24 -4.35 5.02
C ARG A 565 9.42 -3.86 6.44
N ARG A 566 9.39 -2.55 6.63
CA ARG A 566 9.39 -1.97 7.96
C ARG A 566 8.00 -2.16 8.55
N LEU A 567 7.90 -2.64 9.79
CA LEU A 567 6.62 -2.70 10.47
C LEU A 567 6.22 -1.29 10.92
N PRO A 568 5.00 -0.81 10.60
CA PRO A 568 4.55 0.53 10.96
C PRO A 568 4.13 0.57 12.44
N LEU A 569 5.11 0.40 13.33
CA LEU A 569 4.89 0.47 14.76
C LEU A 569 4.57 1.94 15.17
N PRO A 570 3.71 2.17 16.17
CA PRO A 570 3.33 3.51 16.61
C PRO A 570 4.56 4.38 16.95
N GLY A 571 4.87 5.38 16.11
CA GLY A 571 6.15 6.09 16.15
C GLY A 571 6.32 7.16 17.24
N ASP A 572 5.27 7.49 18.01
CA ASP A 572 5.21 8.72 18.83
C ASP A 572 4.54 8.53 20.21
N VAL A 573 4.51 7.30 20.72
CA VAL A 573 3.90 7.07 22.04
C VAL A 573 4.88 7.52 23.12
N LYS A 574 4.46 8.43 24.00
CA LYS A 574 5.25 8.88 25.15
C LYS A 574 5.60 7.76 26.13
N ASN A 575 4.92 6.61 26.00
CA ASN A 575 5.09 5.43 26.82
C ASN A 575 5.44 4.23 25.92
N GLU A 576 6.64 3.67 26.13
CA GLU A 576 7.16 2.55 25.35
C GLU A 576 6.38 1.25 25.57
N GLU A 577 5.83 1.03 26.77
CA GLU A 577 4.97 -0.12 27.09
C GLU A 577 3.66 -0.05 26.30
N GLU A 578 3.08 1.14 26.20
CA GLU A 578 1.85 1.37 25.45
C GLU A 578 2.07 1.16 23.94
N CYS A 579 3.23 1.59 23.41
CA CYS A 579 3.59 1.31 22.02
C CYS A 579 3.72 -0.19 21.74
N LEU A 580 4.38 -0.95 22.62
CA LEU A 580 4.49 -2.40 22.46
C LEU A 580 3.12 -3.10 22.54
N ALA A 581 2.26 -2.69 23.47
CA ALA A 581 0.90 -3.23 23.57
C ALA A 581 0.08 -2.97 22.30
N GLN A 582 0.21 -1.78 21.70
CA GLN A 582 -0.42 -1.46 20.42
C GLN A 582 0.20 -2.21 19.24
N ALA A 583 1.51 -2.49 19.29
CA ALA A 583 2.25 -3.22 18.27
C ALA A 583 2.06 -4.75 18.33
N ALA A 584 1.70 -5.30 19.50
CA ALA A 584 1.64 -6.74 19.73
C ALA A 584 0.79 -7.50 18.71
N PRO A 585 -0.46 -7.07 18.36
CA PRO A 585 -1.26 -7.77 17.36
C PRO A 585 -0.60 -7.81 15.97
N MET A 586 0.15 -6.76 15.60
CA MET A 586 0.85 -6.71 14.30
C MET A 586 2.08 -7.63 14.29
N ILE A 587 2.81 -7.68 15.41
CA ILE A 587 3.94 -8.59 15.60
C ILE A 587 3.44 -10.05 15.55
N GLU A 588 2.39 -10.38 16.29
CA GLU A 588 1.78 -11.71 16.31
C GLU A 588 1.30 -12.12 14.92
N ALA A 589 0.58 -11.23 14.22
CA ALA A 589 0.13 -11.50 12.85
C ALA A 589 1.29 -11.77 11.88
N ALA A 590 2.38 -11.02 11.97
CA ALA A 590 3.54 -11.22 11.11
C ALA A 590 4.28 -12.54 11.42
N LEU A 591 4.43 -12.90 12.71
CA LEU A 591 5.01 -14.18 13.13
C LEU A 591 4.12 -15.35 12.69
N ASP A 592 2.80 -15.21 12.83
CA ASP A 592 1.83 -16.22 12.42
C ASP A 592 1.77 -16.41 10.91
N GLY A 593 2.02 -15.34 10.14
CA GLY A 593 2.19 -15.38 8.68
C GLY A 593 3.51 -16.01 8.21
N GLY A 594 4.35 -16.47 9.14
CA GLY A 594 5.60 -17.16 8.83
C GLY A 594 6.77 -16.23 8.50
N SER A 595 6.66 -14.95 8.83
CA SER A 595 7.78 -14.01 8.68
C SER A 595 8.76 -14.08 9.85
N VAL A 596 10.00 -13.68 9.61
CA VAL A 596 11.00 -13.42 10.65
C VAL A 596 11.05 -11.92 10.93
N LEU A 597 10.94 -11.55 12.20
CA LEU A 597 11.00 -10.15 12.61
C LEU A 597 12.35 -9.85 13.22
N ILE A 598 13.09 -8.91 12.64
CA ILE A 598 14.31 -8.39 13.23
C ILE A 598 14.09 -6.99 13.78
N SER A 599 14.73 -6.67 14.88
CA SER A 599 14.60 -5.35 15.49
C SER A 599 15.87 -4.89 16.16
N GLY A 600 16.15 -3.60 15.98
CA GLY A 600 17.11 -2.89 16.81
C GLY A 600 16.51 -2.49 18.16
N ARG A 601 17.38 -2.39 19.17
CA ARG A 601 17.16 -1.77 20.51
C ARG A 601 16.16 -2.45 21.43
N GLY A 602 16.24 -2.04 22.69
CA GLY A 602 15.24 -2.32 23.72
C GLY A 602 15.34 -3.69 24.36
N TRP A 603 16.37 -4.46 24.02
CA TRP A 603 16.59 -5.79 24.55
C TRP A 603 17.15 -5.72 25.98
N GLU A 604 16.61 -6.55 26.86
CA GLU A 604 17.11 -6.77 28.21
C GLU A 604 17.84 -8.12 28.21
N THR A 605 19.17 -8.10 28.19
CA THR A 605 19.96 -9.32 28.26
C THR A 605 20.66 -9.41 29.60
N SER A 606 20.46 -10.50 30.34
CA SER A 606 21.29 -10.86 31.49
C SER A 606 22.45 -11.74 31.02
N GLY A 607 23.65 -11.14 30.94
CA GLY A 607 24.88 -11.79 30.50
C GLY A 607 26.04 -11.69 31.51
N PRO A 608 27.00 -12.63 31.50
CA PRO A 608 28.12 -12.69 32.45
C PRO A 608 29.08 -11.48 32.39
N TYR A 609 28.93 -10.62 31.39
CA TYR A 609 29.74 -9.41 31.20
C TYR A 609 29.10 -8.14 31.80
N GLY A 610 27.95 -8.23 32.48
CA GLY A 610 27.34 -7.09 33.19
C GLY A 610 26.95 -5.91 32.28
N PHE A 611 26.86 -6.14 30.97
CA PHE A 611 26.64 -5.12 29.95
C PHE A 611 25.16 -4.99 29.60
N ASN A 612 24.65 -3.76 29.54
CA ASN A 612 23.25 -3.48 29.25
C ASN A 612 23.10 -3.23 27.73
N PRO A 613 22.41 -4.10 26.98
CA PRO A 613 22.53 -4.25 25.52
C PRO A 613 21.54 -3.36 24.73
N TRP A 614 21.37 -2.09 25.10
CA TRP A 614 20.46 -1.18 24.38
C TRP A 614 20.83 -0.95 22.90
N CYS A 615 21.98 -1.46 22.44
CA CYS A 615 22.53 -1.30 21.10
C CYS A 615 22.40 -2.53 20.18
N TRP A 616 21.84 -3.66 20.62
CA TRP A 616 21.85 -4.88 19.82
C TRP A 616 20.64 -4.98 18.88
N TRP A 617 20.91 -5.59 17.72
CA TRP A 617 19.89 -6.21 16.89
C TRP A 617 19.54 -7.59 17.43
N GLY A 618 18.28 -7.96 17.29
CA GLY A 618 17.75 -9.25 17.70
C GLY A 618 16.60 -9.70 16.81
N ILE A 619 16.19 -10.94 17.01
CA ILE A 619 15.05 -11.57 16.32
C ILE A 619 13.90 -11.71 17.32
N ILE A 620 12.74 -11.13 17.01
CA ILE A 620 11.54 -11.31 17.82
C ILE A 620 10.97 -12.70 17.54
N THR A 621 10.74 -13.48 18.59
CA THR A 621 10.22 -14.86 18.51
C THR A 621 8.80 -15.00 19.06
N GLY A 622 8.28 -13.98 19.76
CA GLY A 622 6.91 -13.99 20.27
C GLY A 622 6.55 -12.76 21.10
N ILE A 623 5.31 -12.70 21.55
CA ILE A 623 4.83 -11.73 22.54
C ILE A 623 4.46 -12.48 23.82
N ARG A 624 4.92 -12.00 24.97
CA ARG A 624 4.54 -12.47 26.31
C ARG A 624 3.58 -11.47 26.96
N ASP A 625 2.52 -11.99 27.56
CA ASP A 625 1.50 -11.23 28.30
C ASP A 625 0.85 -10.09 27.49
N GLY A 626 0.85 -10.20 26.15
CA GLY A 626 0.31 -9.20 25.24
C GLY A 626 1.07 -7.87 25.18
N GLN A 627 2.22 -7.75 25.86
CA GLN A 627 2.91 -6.45 26.03
C GLN A 627 4.44 -6.53 25.92
N THR A 628 5.05 -7.69 26.14
CA THR A 628 6.52 -7.84 26.08
C THR A 628 6.92 -8.64 24.86
N ALA A 629 7.63 -8.01 23.91
CA ALA A 629 8.25 -8.77 22.83
C ALA A 629 9.40 -9.62 23.40
N MET A 630 9.43 -10.90 23.04
CA MET A 630 10.47 -11.86 23.42
C MET A 630 11.31 -12.18 22.20
N GLY A 631 12.59 -12.53 22.39
CA GLY A 631 13.43 -12.83 21.25
C GLY A 631 14.86 -13.22 21.55
N ALA A 632 15.58 -13.49 20.45
CA ALA A 632 16.99 -13.80 20.48
C ALA A 632 17.87 -12.59 20.20
N CYS A 633 18.99 -12.53 20.93
CA CYS A 633 20.08 -11.57 20.75
C CYS A 633 21.40 -12.35 20.67
N LEU A 634 22.55 -11.66 20.61
CA LEU A 634 23.89 -12.27 20.49
C LEU A 634 24.27 -13.27 21.59
N ASN A 635 23.53 -13.30 22.70
CA ASN A 635 23.70 -14.33 23.74
C ASN A 635 23.06 -15.68 23.37
N GLY A 636 22.35 -15.75 22.24
CA GLY A 636 21.56 -16.86 21.71
C GLY A 636 20.44 -17.39 22.60
N LYS A 637 20.13 -16.71 23.71
CA LYS A 637 18.91 -16.99 24.47
C LYS A 637 17.72 -16.47 23.69
N HIS A 638 16.57 -17.16 23.71
CA HIS A 638 15.35 -16.73 22.99
C HIS A 638 14.34 -16.02 23.89
N ASP A 639 14.64 -15.90 25.17
CA ASP A 639 13.80 -15.31 26.21
C ASP A 639 14.29 -13.92 26.64
N ASN A 640 15.07 -13.23 25.79
CA ASN A 640 15.40 -11.84 26.08
C ASN A 640 14.13 -11.01 25.95
N ALA A 641 13.75 -10.36 27.04
CA ALA A 641 12.65 -9.43 27.02
C ALA A 641 13.07 -8.19 26.23
N ARG A 642 12.13 -7.64 25.47
CA ARG A 642 12.29 -6.34 24.84
C ARG A 642 11.26 -5.42 25.45
N THR A 643 11.73 -4.39 26.16
CA THR A 643 10.88 -3.46 26.92
C THR A 643 10.63 -2.16 26.19
N THR A 644 11.33 -1.90 25.08
CA THR A 644 11.11 -0.68 24.28
C THR A 644 10.64 -0.95 22.86
N CYS A 645 9.55 -0.28 22.48
CA CYS A 645 9.01 -0.25 21.13
C CYS A 645 9.87 0.67 20.27
N CYS A 646 10.84 0.14 19.53
CA CYS A 646 11.64 0.95 18.61
C CYS A 646 11.01 0.98 17.21
N ALA A 647 11.01 2.17 16.60
CA ALA A 647 10.56 2.40 15.23
C ALA A 647 11.27 1.55 14.16
N THR A 648 12.40 0.90 14.47
CA THR A 648 13.17 0.06 13.53
C THR A 648 12.93 -1.43 13.80
N THR A 649 11.72 -1.89 13.46
CA THR A 649 11.39 -3.33 13.38
C THR A 649 11.13 -3.66 11.91
N TRP A 650 11.80 -4.69 11.41
CA TRP A 650 11.69 -5.15 10.03
C TRP A 650 11.12 -6.55 9.99
N GLN A 651 10.17 -6.76 9.08
CA GLN A 651 9.64 -8.05 8.73
C GLN A 651 10.33 -8.56 7.48
N LEU A 652 10.83 -9.79 7.55
CA LEU A 652 11.46 -10.50 6.44
C LEU A 652 10.63 -11.74 6.11
N SER A 653 10.38 -11.97 4.83
CA SER A 653 9.64 -13.13 4.32
C SER A 653 10.32 -13.69 3.07
N VAL A 654 10.06 -14.95 2.74
CA VAL A 654 10.65 -15.58 1.53
C VAL A 654 10.09 -14.93 0.25
N ALA A 655 10.96 -14.60 -0.69
CA ALA A 655 10.62 -14.11 -2.02
C ALA A 655 11.56 -14.70 -3.10
N GLU A 656 11.38 -14.27 -4.34
CA GLU A 656 12.34 -14.49 -5.42
C GLU A 656 13.43 -13.41 -5.40
N PRO A 657 14.70 -13.74 -5.71
CA PRO A 657 15.76 -12.74 -5.82
C PRO A 657 15.39 -11.66 -6.85
N ARG A 658 15.42 -10.39 -6.42
CA ARG A 658 15.10 -9.24 -7.28
C ARG A 658 16.32 -8.74 -8.05
N ILE A 659 17.52 -8.95 -7.52
CA ILE A 659 18.78 -8.53 -8.14
C ILE A 659 19.79 -9.66 -8.21
N GLY A 660 20.61 -9.63 -9.26
CA GLY A 660 21.78 -10.49 -9.36
C GLY A 660 22.92 -10.00 -8.46
N ARG A 661 23.87 -10.89 -8.17
CA ARG A 661 25.01 -10.56 -7.32
C ARG A 661 25.85 -9.37 -7.81
N ALA A 662 26.07 -9.25 -9.12
CA ALA A 662 26.85 -8.13 -9.68
C ALA A 662 26.18 -6.77 -9.44
N GLU A 663 24.84 -6.71 -9.52
CA GLU A 663 24.09 -5.50 -9.21
C GLU A 663 24.15 -5.17 -7.71
N ALA A 664 24.01 -6.18 -6.84
CA ALA A 664 24.17 -6.01 -5.40
C ALA A 664 25.55 -5.43 -5.05
N ASP A 665 26.62 -5.94 -5.68
CA ASP A 665 27.98 -5.42 -5.46
C ASP A 665 28.08 -3.94 -5.92
N VAL A 666 27.52 -3.56 -7.07
CA VAL A 666 27.51 -2.16 -7.55
C VAL A 666 26.75 -1.24 -6.60
N ARG A 667 25.57 -1.64 -6.14
CA ARG A 667 24.77 -0.86 -5.18
C ARG A 667 25.53 -0.70 -3.86
N LEU A 668 26.19 -1.75 -3.38
CA LEU A 668 27.05 -1.67 -2.20
C LEU A 668 28.19 -0.65 -2.39
N LEU A 669 28.91 -0.67 -3.52
CA LEU A 669 30.01 0.29 -3.71
C LEU A 669 29.51 1.74 -3.67
N ARG A 670 28.31 2.03 -4.21
CA ARG A 670 27.69 3.36 -4.10
C ARG A 670 27.43 3.76 -2.66
N TRP A 671 26.92 2.83 -1.84
CA TRP A 671 26.71 3.08 -0.42
C TRP A 671 27.99 3.16 0.39
N ALA A 672 29.01 2.39 0.04
CA ALA A 672 30.33 2.53 0.63
C ALA A 672 30.87 3.95 0.41
N VAL A 673 30.77 4.49 -0.81
CA VAL A 673 31.13 5.88 -1.11
C VAL A 673 30.30 6.85 -0.28
N ALA A 674 28.97 6.77 -0.35
CA ALA A 674 28.08 7.67 0.38
C ALA A 674 28.35 7.66 1.89
N ARG A 675 28.60 6.48 2.46
CA ARG A 675 28.93 6.30 3.88
C ARG A 675 30.26 6.92 4.25
N ILE A 676 31.31 6.74 3.43
CA ILE A 676 32.61 7.37 3.66
C ILE A 676 32.46 8.89 3.59
N ARG A 677 31.70 9.42 2.63
CA ARG A 677 31.49 10.85 2.44
C ARG A 677 30.56 11.48 3.48
N GLY A 678 29.72 10.70 4.16
CA GLY A 678 28.63 11.22 4.98
C GLY A 678 27.55 11.89 4.13
N GLU A 679 27.29 11.33 2.95
CA GLU A 679 26.25 11.75 2.01
C GLU A 679 25.01 10.87 2.14
N ALA A 680 23.87 11.33 1.62
CA ALA A 680 22.63 10.56 1.66
C ALA A 680 22.81 9.12 1.10
N PRO A 681 22.26 8.09 1.75
CA PRO A 681 21.34 8.15 2.91
C PRO A 681 22.03 8.28 4.28
N PHE A 682 23.35 8.45 4.34
CA PHE A 682 24.17 8.63 5.55
C PHE A 682 24.50 10.10 5.85
N ALA A 683 23.71 11.04 5.32
CA ALA A 683 23.88 12.46 5.63
C ALA A 683 23.72 12.69 7.13
N SER A 684 24.48 13.62 7.70
CA SER A 684 24.40 13.96 9.13
C SER A 684 22.96 14.32 9.50
N GLU A 685 22.38 13.53 10.39
CA GLU A 685 21.12 13.83 11.06
C GLU A 685 21.41 14.44 12.43
N GLU A 686 20.38 14.89 13.15
CA GLU A 686 20.49 15.62 14.43
C GLU A 686 21.29 14.85 15.51
N ARG A 687 21.42 13.52 15.35
CA ARG A 687 22.03 12.61 16.32
C ARG A 687 23.29 11.88 15.84
N TYR A 688 23.63 11.86 14.55
CA TYR A 688 24.76 11.02 14.09
C TYR A 688 25.55 11.62 12.92
N VAL A 689 26.85 11.32 12.91
CA VAL A 689 27.78 11.64 11.81
C VAL A 689 28.46 10.37 11.31
N HIS A 690 28.78 10.33 10.01
CA HIS A 690 29.35 9.16 9.34
C HIS A 690 30.68 9.47 8.64
N GLY A 691 31.45 8.42 8.39
CA GLY A 691 32.61 8.45 7.49
C GLY A 691 33.67 9.47 7.90
N LEU A 692 34.01 10.38 6.99
CA LEU A 692 35.03 11.40 7.23
C LEU A 692 34.66 12.34 8.39
N GLN A 693 33.39 12.71 8.55
CA GLN A 693 32.95 13.56 9.67
C GLN A 693 33.05 12.84 11.02
N ALA A 694 32.74 11.52 11.04
CA ALA A 694 32.97 10.69 12.21
C ALA A 694 34.47 10.63 12.57
N MET A 695 35.34 10.48 11.58
CA MET A 695 36.79 10.53 11.81
C MET A 695 37.26 11.89 12.34
N ASP A 696 36.73 12.99 11.81
CA ASP A 696 37.06 14.34 12.26
C ASP A 696 36.67 14.55 13.73
N LEU A 697 35.50 14.07 14.14
CA LEU A 697 35.07 14.09 15.54
C LEU A 697 35.97 13.21 16.43
N TRP A 698 36.39 12.03 15.95
CA TRP A 698 37.31 11.18 16.72
C TRP A 698 38.66 11.83 16.95
N ILE A 699 39.20 12.45 15.90
CA ILE A 699 40.44 13.25 15.92
C ILE A 699 40.31 14.39 16.92
N GLU A 700 39.21 15.14 16.89
CA GLU A 700 38.96 16.24 17.81
C GLU A 700 38.93 15.77 19.27
N LYS A 701 38.14 14.73 19.56
CA LYS A 701 38.00 14.17 20.92
C LYS A 701 39.32 13.66 21.46
N MET A 702 40.08 12.92 20.65
CA MET A 702 41.41 12.44 21.04
C MET A 702 42.44 13.55 21.22
N SER A 703 42.27 14.69 20.55
CA SER A 703 43.20 15.83 20.63
C SER A 703 42.95 16.75 21.83
N THR A 704 41.75 16.71 22.38
CA THR A 704 41.27 17.71 23.37
C THR A 704 40.93 17.11 24.73
N GLY A 705 40.49 15.84 24.80
CA GLY A 705 40.11 15.17 26.04
C GLY A 705 41.24 14.32 26.66
N VAL A 706 41.38 14.38 27.99
CA VAL A 706 42.24 13.47 28.78
C VAL A 706 41.67 12.04 28.79
N GLY A 707 40.36 11.91 28.55
CA GLY A 707 39.67 10.65 28.29
C GLY A 707 38.44 10.91 27.41
N PHE A 708 37.76 9.83 27.01
CA PHE A 708 36.52 9.92 26.22
C PHE A 708 35.37 10.47 27.06
N CYS A 709 35.18 9.98 28.30
CA CYS A 709 34.32 10.59 29.31
C CYS A 709 34.92 10.41 30.73
N GLU A 710 34.34 11.09 31.72
CA GLU A 710 34.78 11.01 33.13
C GLU A 710 34.73 9.56 33.67
N GLU A 711 33.74 8.77 33.25
CA GLU A 711 33.66 7.35 33.61
C GLU A 711 34.77 6.52 32.96
N CYS A 712 35.14 6.80 31.70
CA CYS A 712 36.29 6.16 31.05
C CYS A 712 37.58 6.49 31.80
N GLU A 713 37.72 7.73 32.26
CA GLU A 713 38.89 8.19 33.01
C GLU A 713 38.99 7.45 34.35
N GLN A 714 37.86 7.29 35.06
CA GLN A 714 37.80 6.49 36.29
C GLN A 714 38.04 4.98 36.04
N LYS A 715 37.61 4.47 34.87
CA LYS A 715 37.81 3.08 34.41
C LYS A 715 39.19 2.83 33.79
N ALA A 716 39.96 3.86 33.42
CA ALA A 716 41.27 3.72 32.79
C ALA A 716 42.25 2.90 33.65
N ASN A 717 42.10 2.95 34.97
CA ASN A 717 42.82 2.09 35.92
C ASN A 717 42.45 0.58 35.86
N LYS A 718 41.46 0.20 35.05
CA LYS A 718 40.99 -1.18 34.84
C LYS A 718 41.32 -1.74 33.44
N GLY A 719 42.14 -1.05 32.65
CA GLY A 719 42.61 -1.54 31.35
C GLY A 719 41.53 -1.59 30.26
N TRP A 720 40.37 -0.97 30.48
CA TRP A 720 39.30 -0.87 29.50
C TRP A 720 39.18 0.57 29.02
N THR A 721 39.45 0.80 27.74
CA THR A 721 39.19 2.08 27.09
C THR A 721 38.37 1.84 25.84
N ASP A 722 37.17 2.36 25.87
CA ASP A 722 36.32 2.79 24.77
C ASP A 722 37.05 3.16 23.44
N ALA A 723 38.19 3.83 23.53
CA ALA A 723 39.07 4.14 22.40
C ALA A 723 39.64 2.91 21.68
N LYS A 724 40.00 1.88 22.47
CA LYS A 724 40.53 0.61 21.99
C LYS A 724 39.45 -0.17 21.26
N ASP A 725 38.23 -0.20 21.79
CA ASP A 725 37.12 -0.91 21.16
C ASP A 725 36.82 -0.30 19.78
N ASN A 726 36.77 1.04 19.69
CA ASN A 726 36.72 1.78 18.44
C ASN A 726 37.82 1.37 17.44
N GLY A 727 39.09 1.43 17.87
CA GLY A 727 40.21 1.06 17.00
C GLY A 727 40.19 -0.42 16.60
N ALA A 728 39.73 -1.33 17.47
CA ALA A 728 39.63 -2.75 17.18
C ALA A 728 38.59 -3.01 16.09
N ILE A 729 37.48 -2.28 16.12
CA ILE A 729 36.44 -2.34 15.08
C ILE A 729 36.98 -1.85 13.77
N VAL A 730 37.55 -0.64 13.70
CA VAL A 730 38.00 -0.12 12.40
C VAL A 730 39.14 -0.95 11.84
N LEU A 731 40.00 -1.51 12.68
CA LEU A 731 40.97 -2.52 12.28
C LEU A 731 40.30 -3.71 11.59
N ARG A 732 39.26 -4.28 12.22
CA ARG A 732 38.52 -5.44 11.67
C ARG A 732 37.72 -5.09 10.43
N SER A 733 36.93 -4.02 10.48
CA SER A 733 36.13 -3.49 9.37
C SER A 733 36.99 -3.23 8.15
N SER A 734 38.18 -2.65 8.33
CA SER A 734 39.11 -2.42 7.22
C SER A 734 39.58 -3.73 6.59
N ARG A 735 39.90 -4.75 7.40
CA ARG A 735 40.24 -6.08 6.87
C ARG A 735 39.07 -6.70 6.10
N ALA A 736 37.85 -6.59 6.61
CA ALA A 736 36.65 -7.10 5.94
C ALA A 736 36.39 -6.38 4.61
N ALA A 737 36.47 -5.04 4.60
CA ALA A 737 36.30 -4.24 3.38
C ALA A 737 37.37 -4.59 2.33
N SER A 738 38.64 -4.66 2.73
CA SER A 738 39.75 -5.05 1.87
C SER A 738 39.55 -6.46 1.27
N ALA A 739 39.25 -7.44 2.11
CA ALA A 739 39.02 -8.82 1.68
C ALA A 739 37.86 -8.91 0.69
N TYR A 740 36.74 -8.24 0.98
CA TYR A 740 35.57 -8.21 0.11
C TYR A 740 35.90 -7.57 -1.25
N LEU A 741 36.53 -6.39 -1.27
CA LEU A 741 36.88 -5.70 -2.51
C LEU A 741 37.76 -6.58 -3.43
N ARG A 742 38.73 -7.29 -2.86
CA ARG A 742 39.57 -8.23 -3.63
C ARG A 742 38.81 -9.45 -4.12
N GLN A 743 38.02 -10.07 -3.25
CA GLN A 743 37.19 -11.22 -3.59
C GLN A 743 36.24 -10.89 -4.74
N ARG A 744 35.65 -9.70 -4.73
CA ARG A 744 34.67 -9.25 -5.73
C ARG A 744 35.31 -8.58 -6.94
N SER A 745 36.58 -8.21 -6.92
CA SER A 745 37.23 -7.49 -8.03
C SER A 745 37.02 -8.16 -9.40
N SER A 746 37.14 -9.50 -9.46
CA SER A 746 36.95 -10.26 -10.70
C SER A 746 35.53 -10.20 -11.29
N THR A 747 34.52 -9.80 -10.52
CA THR A 747 33.13 -9.67 -10.99
C THR A 747 32.82 -8.31 -11.59
N PHE A 748 33.76 -7.36 -11.51
CA PHE A 748 33.66 -6.04 -12.13
C PHE A 748 34.40 -5.98 -13.49
N PRO A 749 34.03 -5.04 -14.38
CA PRO A 749 34.75 -4.81 -15.62
C PRO A 749 36.25 -4.59 -15.38
N ALA A 750 37.09 -5.05 -16.30
CA ALA A 750 38.56 -4.99 -16.15
C ALA A 750 39.09 -3.57 -15.86
N GLY A 751 38.42 -2.52 -16.33
CA GLY A 751 38.77 -1.12 -16.04
C GLY A 751 38.57 -0.71 -14.57
N ALA A 752 37.63 -1.33 -13.86
CA ALA A 752 37.34 -1.02 -12.46
C ALA A 752 38.28 -1.77 -11.49
N GLN A 753 38.83 -2.92 -11.88
CA GLN A 753 39.62 -3.79 -11.02
C GLN A 753 40.84 -3.11 -10.36
N PRO A 754 41.65 -2.29 -11.07
CA PRO A 754 42.76 -1.57 -10.45
C PRO A 754 42.29 -0.55 -9.39
N HIS A 755 41.10 0.02 -9.57
CA HIS A 755 40.51 0.96 -8.63
C HIS A 755 39.98 0.26 -7.38
N LEU A 756 39.39 -0.93 -7.52
CA LEU A 756 39.00 -1.77 -6.38
C LEU A 756 40.21 -2.24 -5.57
N GLU A 757 41.32 -2.63 -6.24
CA GLU A 757 42.57 -2.99 -5.56
C GLU A 757 43.19 -1.78 -4.85
N ALA A 758 43.12 -0.59 -5.45
CA ALA A 758 43.58 0.64 -4.81
C ALA A 758 42.78 0.95 -3.53
N ALA A 759 41.45 0.82 -3.58
CA ALA A 759 40.61 0.96 -2.40
C ALA A 759 40.92 -0.11 -1.32
N ALA A 760 41.10 -1.37 -1.71
CA ALA A 760 41.48 -2.45 -0.79
C ALA A 760 42.84 -2.17 -0.10
N THR A 761 43.80 -1.63 -0.85
CA THR A 761 45.12 -1.24 -0.33
C THR A 761 45.01 -0.11 0.71
N CYS A 762 44.13 0.87 0.50
CA CYS A 762 43.85 1.90 1.50
C CYS A 762 43.34 1.28 2.82
N TYR A 763 42.42 0.31 2.73
CA TYR A 763 41.93 -0.40 3.92
C TYR A 763 42.99 -1.26 4.61
N ASP A 764 43.87 -1.94 3.87
CA ASP A 764 45.02 -2.63 4.46
C ASP A 764 45.92 -1.66 5.22
N ARG A 765 46.14 -0.46 4.66
CA ARG A 765 46.93 0.57 5.32
C ARG A 765 46.27 1.08 6.60
N ILE A 766 44.96 1.26 6.62
CA ILE A 766 44.21 1.60 7.84
C ILE A 766 44.40 0.52 8.91
N ALA A 767 44.28 -0.76 8.52
CA ALA A 767 44.50 -1.88 9.42
C ALA A 767 45.94 -1.94 9.94
N GLU A 768 46.94 -1.66 9.09
CA GLU A 768 48.34 -1.58 9.48
C GLU A 768 48.59 -0.46 10.51
N LEU A 769 48.03 0.73 10.26
CA LEU A 769 48.19 1.91 11.12
C LEU A 769 47.59 1.69 12.53
N LEU A 770 46.44 0.99 12.63
CA LEU A 770 45.80 0.73 13.93
C LEU A 770 46.42 -0.43 14.71
N ARG A 771 47.04 -1.40 14.02
CA ARG A 771 47.51 -2.65 14.64
C ARG A 771 48.40 -2.43 15.88
N PRO A 772 49.42 -1.54 15.87
CA PRO A 772 50.26 -1.33 17.06
C PRO A 772 49.47 -0.87 18.28
N ALA A 773 48.57 0.11 18.10
CA ALA A 773 47.75 0.64 19.18
C ALA A 773 46.77 -0.39 19.78
N ILE A 774 46.32 -1.36 18.97
CA ILE A 774 45.38 -2.41 19.40
C ILE A 774 46.08 -3.62 20.03
N THR A 775 47.22 -4.03 19.47
CA THR A 775 47.92 -5.26 19.87
C THR A 775 49.05 -5.03 20.87
N GLY A 776 49.56 -3.78 20.97
CA GLY A 776 50.79 -3.45 21.69
C GLY A 776 52.07 -3.88 20.96
N GLU A 777 51.97 -4.46 19.75
CA GLU A 777 53.13 -4.86 18.97
C GLU A 777 53.80 -3.65 18.31
N GLY A 778 55.02 -3.32 18.74
CA GLY A 778 55.86 -2.31 18.07
C GLY A 778 55.51 -0.84 18.36
N GLY A 779 54.71 -0.56 19.38
CA GLY A 779 54.31 0.79 19.80
C GLY A 779 53.54 0.79 21.12
N GLU A 780 53.05 1.96 21.53
CA GLU A 780 52.20 2.07 22.73
C GLU A 780 50.75 1.64 22.40
N SER A 781 50.15 0.81 23.26
CA SER A 781 48.74 0.41 23.14
C SER A 781 47.81 1.50 23.68
N TYR A 782 46.52 1.43 23.32
CA TYR A 782 45.50 2.35 23.87
C TYR A 782 45.51 2.39 25.40
N GLU A 783 45.75 1.28 26.09
CA GLU A 783 45.87 1.24 27.55
C GLU A 783 47.09 1.99 28.10
N GLN A 784 48.12 2.21 27.28
CA GLN A 784 49.36 2.86 27.68
C GLN A 784 49.35 4.37 27.44
N PHE A 785 48.55 4.85 26.49
CA PHE A 785 48.50 6.28 26.14
C PHE A 785 47.18 6.99 26.44
N VAL A 786 46.04 6.30 26.55
CA VAL A 786 44.78 6.96 26.94
C VAL A 786 44.89 7.45 28.39
N GLY A 787 44.51 8.70 28.66
CA GLY A 787 44.82 9.37 29.93
C GLY A 787 46.04 10.29 29.86
N ASN A 788 46.85 10.18 28.80
CA ASN A 788 47.99 11.04 28.55
C ASN A 788 47.77 11.84 27.26
N LEU A 789 47.39 13.11 27.42
CA LEU A 789 46.99 13.96 26.30
C LEU A 789 48.10 14.15 25.24
N ASP A 790 49.37 14.22 25.65
CA ASP A 790 50.47 14.39 24.70
C ASP A 790 50.64 13.14 23.83
N LYS A 791 50.52 11.95 24.43
CA LYS A 791 50.57 10.68 23.70
C LYS A 791 49.31 10.46 22.85
N GLN A 792 48.13 10.88 23.32
CA GLN A 792 46.91 10.86 22.52
C GLN A 792 47.04 11.75 21.28
N LYS A 793 47.60 12.96 21.43
CA LYS A 793 47.89 13.86 20.29
C LYS A 793 48.90 13.24 19.33
N ALA A 794 49.92 12.54 19.83
CA ALA A 794 50.84 11.78 18.98
C ALA A 794 50.09 10.71 18.17
N HIS A 795 49.23 9.90 18.82
CA HIS A 795 48.38 8.92 18.14
C HIS A 795 47.45 9.56 17.10
N VAL A 796 46.87 10.73 17.40
CA VAL A 796 46.06 11.48 16.42
C VAL A 796 46.88 11.81 15.17
N HIS A 797 48.07 12.36 15.34
CA HIS A 797 48.91 12.79 14.21
C HIS A 797 49.49 11.62 13.42
N GLU A 798 49.92 10.56 14.10
CA GLU A 798 50.63 9.44 13.49
C GLU A 798 49.69 8.34 12.95
N VAL A 799 48.46 8.26 13.48
CA VAL A 799 47.52 7.17 13.17
C VAL A 799 46.19 7.71 12.64
N LEU A 800 45.46 8.51 13.42
CA LEU A 800 44.07 8.86 13.07
C LEU A 800 43.94 9.79 11.85
N ILE A 801 44.80 10.82 11.74
CA ILE A 801 44.83 11.70 10.56
C ILE A 801 45.19 10.91 9.29
N PRO A 802 46.23 10.06 9.28
CA PRO A 802 46.49 9.17 8.14
C PRO A 802 45.32 8.25 7.79
N ILE A 803 44.62 7.67 8.77
CA ILE A 803 43.43 6.82 8.51
C ILE A 803 42.33 7.61 7.79
N ARG A 804 42.03 8.83 8.26
CA ARG A 804 41.06 9.70 7.60
C ARG A 804 41.44 9.96 6.14
N GLN A 805 42.72 10.21 5.86
CA GLN A 805 43.23 10.40 4.50
C GLN A 805 43.11 9.13 3.65
N GLU A 806 43.37 7.96 4.21
CA GLU A 806 43.20 6.68 3.50
C GLU A 806 41.72 6.38 3.20
N LEU A 807 40.78 6.72 4.09
CA LEU A 807 39.35 6.63 3.81
C LEU A 807 38.93 7.53 2.65
N GLU A 808 39.44 8.77 2.61
CA GLU A 808 39.17 9.70 1.51
C GLU A 808 39.70 9.17 0.17
N LYS A 809 40.91 8.60 0.16
CA LYS A 809 41.48 7.93 -1.02
C LYS A 809 40.67 6.71 -1.44
N ALA A 810 40.19 5.92 -0.47
CA ALA A 810 39.34 4.77 -0.75
C ALA A 810 38.03 5.19 -1.44
N ALA A 811 37.35 6.25 -0.95
CA ALA A 811 36.17 6.79 -1.61
C ALA A 811 36.45 7.24 -3.05
N GLN A 812 37.55 7.97 -3.29
CA GLN A 812 37.95 8.39 -4.63
C GLN A 812 38.24 7.21 -5.57
N ALA A 813 38.81 6.13 -5.04
CA ALA A 813 39.06 4.92 -5.82
C ALA A 813 37.75 4.18 -6.14
N LEU A 814 36.83 4.07 -5.18
CA LEU A 814 35.50 3.49 -5.39
C LEU A 814 34.66 4.29 -6.40
N GLU A 815 34.70 5.62 -6.35
CA GLU A 815 34.06 6.51 -7.33
C GLU A 815 34.57 6.23 -8.76
N LYS A 816 35.89 6.04 -8.92
CA LYS A 816 36.49 5.67 -10.21
C LYS A 816 36.16 4.25 -10.67
N ALA A 817 35.91 3.33 -9.73
CA ALA A 817 35.45 1.98 -10.06
C ALA A 817 33.98 1.98 -10.54
N LEU A 818 33.19 2.94 -10.08
CA LEU A 818 31.78 3.11 -10.43
C LEU A 818 31.55 3.89 -11.74
N SER A 819 32.51 4.75 -12.13
CA SER A 819 32.51 5.50 -13.40
C SER A 819 32.94 4.63 -14.58
#